data_AF-A0A9D9UQV3-F1
#
_entry.id   AF-A0A9D9UQV3-F1
#
_cell.length_a   1.000
_cell.length_b   1.000
_cell.length_c   1.000
_cell.angle_alpha   90.00
_cell.angle_beta   90.00
_cell.angle_gamma   90.00
#
_symmetry.space_group_name_H-M   'P 1'
#
loop_
_entity.id
_entity.type
_entity.pdbx_description
1 polymer ?
#
loop_
_entity_poly.entity_id
_entity_poly.type
_entity_poly.pdbx_seq_one_letter_code
_entity_poly.pdbx_strand_id
1 'polypeptide(L)'
;MKQYIALILALTNFVILSAQKPIPLKSDEIFGAVRARQIGPAVMSGRVSDLEAHPTDSKIFYVAAAGGGVWKTNNAGVTFNPIFDKHTQCTGAIEIDPNDPDKTLWLGTGETWTRNSVSIGDGIYKSEDGGQNWKNMGLTRSERISNIIVNPKNSKEVYVGVMGALWGDSEERGVYKTIDGGLTWNKIFYINATTGCSELTMDPVNPAIMYAAFWEFRRTAYSFNSGGVNSALYKTTDGGKTWAKIHNGFPSGKLGRITVAVAPSNASIVYAVLETEKNEDKGLYRSDDAGASWKKLNGDFELVIRPFYFSRIVIDPKNPDIILKAGLQGYISKDGGKTFRSIGGGIHSDFHDFIFDPHDSNKIVVGTDGGVYRSWDGGTVWEMVKGLPLSQFYHVSFDNQKPYRVYGGLQDNGSWTGPSKQIGGIKNSDWVSVGYGDGFRVYPHPKDPNTVYSEMQGAENIWRVDVAKSQAKIIKPYAEDGDPKLRFNWNAPLSTSLHQPDRVYVGSQFVHVSDDKGETWRKLSPDLTTNDPKKQLQEESGGLSADNSGAENHCTVFTINESPLDKDIIWVGTDDGNVQVTMDGGKTWTNVTGNITGVPKNTWTYFIEPSNFDKNTAFVVFDGHTQNDMKPYVMKTIDAGKTWKSVVNDQIPVFARSIKEDLKNPNLWYLGTESGLYVTVDAGQNWAKFENNMPAVAIHYMALHPEENALIMATHGRGVIIIDDVTPLRKITEEAMEKELDFITVKPTVINESSSFQSFPAVGEYVGDNPTTSARIVYFMNKRHTFGKMTMEVFDENGYKVADLIPGKSKGINEVQWNYTLKPPKTAKGKTFTFGGFAAPTVPAGKYTVKINKGNKEFTQEIELKYDESSIHSLEDRKLKDEKGMELYNMMESLAYEVDKLDMLQKTAEEILPLLKDKKLAKQLNLQAYIKEIEALRSNLVITTGDNYVGAAEPQLREKIASLYGEVVGYAGKPSGAQMANLNLLKTRLTEAGAKVKTVVQKSDELNKQLLKAKIDKIIVATLNEKA
;
A
#
# COMPACT_ATOMS: atom_id res chain seq x y z
N MET A 1 7.16 74.24 23.54
CA MET A 1 6.66 73.40 22.42
C MET A 1 7.86 72.78 21.69
N LYS A 2 8.55 71.79 22.29
CA LYS A 2 9.64 70.99 21.68
C LYS A 2 10.17 69.86 22.58
N GLN A 3 9.31 69.22 23.38
CA GLN A 3 9.72 68.11 24.27
C GLN A 3 8.70 66.94 24.38
N TYR A 4 7.72 66.85 23.48
CA TYR A 4 6.70 65.77 23.50
C TYR A 4 6.65 64.91 22.22
N ILE A 5 7.74 64.81 21.45
CA ILE A 5 7.78 64.00 20.21
C ILE A 5 8.84 62.87 20.27
N ALA A 6 9.62 62.75 21.34
CA ALA A 6 10.71 61.77 21.41
C ALA A 6 10.38 60.44 22.14
N LEU A 7 9.15 60.25 22.65
CA LEU A 7 8.81 59.07 23.48
C LEU A 7 7.77 58.11 22.88
N ILE A 8 7.35 58.30 21.62
CA ILE A 8 6.35 57.43 20.95
C ILE A 8 6.97 56.59 19.81
N LEU A 9 8.28 56.67 19.58
CA LEU A 9 8.99 55.96 18.49
C LEU A 9 9.91 54.81 18.98
N ALA A 10 9.80 54.39 20.24
CA ALA A 10 10.60 53.29 20.83
C ALA A 10 9.76 52.11 21.34
N LEU A 11 8.59 51.88 20.75
CA LEU A 11 7.76 50.68 20.93
C LEU A 11 7.43 50.05 19.57
N THR A 12 8.42 49.97 18.69
CA THR A 12 8.42 48.92 17.66
C THR A 12 8.70 47.61 18.39
N ASN A 13 7.66 46.82 18.59
CA ASN A 13 7.77 45.41 18.93
C ASN A 13 8.68 44.74 17.88
N PHE A 14 9.97 44.66 18.17
CA PHE A 14 10.82 43.61 17.62
C PHE A 14 10.28 42.30 18.22
N VAL A 15 9.29 41.72 17.55
CA VAL A 15 9.09 40.28 17.61
C VAL A 15 10.36 39.72 16.99
N ILE A 16 11.35 39.42 17.83
CA ILE A 16 12.44 38.55 17.48
C ILE A 16 11.77 37.20 17.23
N LEU A 17 11.39 36.95 15.98
CA LEU A 17 11.18 35.59 15.48
C LEU A 17 12.52 34.88 15.71
N SER A 18 12.61 34.17 16.83
CA SER A 18 13.67 33.18 17.01
C SER A 18 13.48 32.19 15.86
N ALA A 19 14.33 32.30 14.84
CA ALA A 19 14.32 31.36 13.73
C ALA A 19 14.56 29.97 14.34
N GLN A 20 13.58 29.09 14.21
CA GLN A 20 13.71 27.70 14.60
C GLN A 20 14.94 27.13 13.87
N LYS A 21 15.89 26.56 14.60
CA LYS A 21 17.03 25.88 14.01
C LYS A 21 16.52 24.72 13.15
N PRO A 22 17.05 24.58 11.92
CA PRO A 22 16.78 23.42 11.07
C PRO A 22 16.92 22.10 11.84
N ILE A 23 15.90 21.24 11.80
CA ILE A 23 16.00 19.89 12.37
C ILE A 23 16.54 18.98 11.26
N PRO A 24 17.74 18.38 11.40
CA PRO A 24 18.25 17.46 10.39
C PRO A 24 17.38 16.19 10.36
N LEU A 25 16.55 16.06 9.32
CA LEU A 25 15.67 14.91 9.10
C LEU A 25 16.40 13.84 8.28
N LYS A 26 16.79 12.76 8.94
CA LYS A 26 17.15 11.49 8.28
C LYS A 26 16.04 10.49 8.55
N SER A 27 15.39 10.02 7.49
CA SER A 27 14.14 9.26 7.57
C SER A 27 14.22 8.04 8.46
N ASP A 28 15.17 7.15 8.18
CA ASP A 28 15.44 5.89 8.88
C ASP A 28 15.81 6.10 10.36
N GLU A 29 16.46 7.22 10.68
CA GLU A 29 16.87 7.57 12.03
C GLU A 29 15.78 8.26 12.86
N ILE A 30 14.83 8.98 12.24
CA ILE A 30 13.93 9.89 12.97
C ILE A 30 12.49 9.38 13.01
N PHE A 31 11.92 8.92 11.89
CA PHE A 31 10.54 8.44 11.83
C PHE A 31 10.36 7.06 12.51
N GLY A 32 11.45 6.29 12.59
CA GLY A 32 11.59 5.16 13.50
C GLY A 32 10.49 4.12 13.37
N ALA A 33 9.61 4.00 14.36
CA ALA A 33 8.57 2.96 14.41
C ALA A 33 7.24 3.32 13.74
N VAL A 34 7.04 4.56 13.28
CA VAL A 34 5.81 4.93 12.53
C VAL A 34 5.80 4.19 11.20
N ARG A 35 4.73 3.47 10.87
CA ARG A 35 4.62 2.67 9.64
C ARG A 35 3.36 3.02 8.85
N ALA A 36 3.50 2.90 7.53
CA ALA A 36 2.39 2.91 6.60
C ALA A 36 1.75 1.51 6.51
N ARG A 37 0.42 1.45 6.34
CA ARG A 37 -0.38 0.22 6.25
C ARG A 37 -1.24 0.23 5.00
N GLN A 38 -1.12 -0.79 4.17
CA GLN A 38 -1.87 -0.91 2.92
C GLN A 38 -3.21 -1.63 3.16
N ILE A 39 -4.32 -1.06 2.69
CA ILE A 39 -5.67 -1.61 2.94
C ILE A 39 -6.39 -2.12 1.68
N GLY A 40 -5.78 -1.96 0.51
CA GLY A 40 -6.38 -2.32 -0.79
C GLY A 40 -7.18 -1.16 -1.40
N PRO A 41 -8.22 -1.43 -2.20
CA PRO A 41 -8.69 -2.75 -2.61
C PRO A 41 -7.71 -3.48 -3.54
N ALA A 42 -7.93 -4.78 -3.73
CA ALA A 42 -7.40 -5.53 -4.87
C ALA A 42 -8.51 -6.16 -5.73
N VAL A 43 -9.79 -5.86 -5.44
CA VAL A 43 -10.96 -6.51 -6.05
C VAL A 43 -11.00 -6.37 -7.57
N MET A 44 -10.55 -5.22 -8.07
CA MET A 44 -10.40 -4.87 -9.48
C MET A 44 -8.92 -4.83 -9.91
N SER A 45 -7.98 -4.98 -8.98
CA SER A 45 -6.55 -4.75 -9.19
C SER A 45 -6.24 -3.39 -9.84
N GLY A 46 -5.48 -3.33 -10.93
CA GLY A 46 -5.14 -2.11 -11.67
C GLY A 46 -4.21 -2.38 -12.86
N ARG A 47 -3.77 -1.32 -13.55
CA ARG A 47 -3.13 -1.40 -14.87
C ARG A 47 -1.80 -2.15 -14.92
N VAL A 48 -1.71 -3.10 -15.84
CA VAL A 48 -0.51 -3.90 -16.15
C VAL A 48 0.12 -3.40 -17.45
N SER A 49 1.43 -3.14 -17.44
CA SER A 49 2.16 -2.68 -18.63
C SER A 49 2.80 -3.83 -19.39
N ASP A 50 3.31 -4.84 -18.68
CA ASP A 50 4.11 -5.92 -19.27
C ASP A 50 4.04 -7.20 -18.39
N LEU A 51 4.12 -8.36 -19.03
CA LEU A 51 4.13 -9.68 -18.42
C LEU A 51 5.31 -10.49 -18.97
N GLU A 52 6.00 -11.22 -18.11
CA GLU A 52 7.13 -12.04 -18.56
C GLU A 52 7.10 -13.43 -17.90
N ALA A 53 7.21 -14.48 -18.70
CA ALA A 53 7.10 -15.87 -18.28
C ALA A 53 8.47 -16.53 -18.15
N HIS A 54 8.67 -17.31 -17.08
CA HIS A 54 9.90 -18.10 -16.98
C HIS A 54 9.97 -19.11 -18.13
N PRO A 55 11.09 -19.19 -18.89
CA PRO A 55 11.15 -19.92 -20.15
C PRO A 55 10.94 -21.43 -20.03
N THR A 56 11.10 -21.99 -18.82
CA THR A 56 10.98 -23.43 -18.57
C THR A 56 10.04 -23.82 -17.42
N ASP A 57 9.57 -22.88 -16.59
CA ASP A 57 8.75 -23.17 -15.42
C ASP A 57 7.44 -22.39 -15.46
N SER A 58 6.36 -23.09 -15.83
CA SER A 58 4.99 -22.58 -15.89
C SER A 58 4.46 -21.95 -14.60
N LYS A 59 5.12 -22.15 -13.45
CA LYS A 59 4.68 -21.58 -12.17
C LYS A 59 5.22 -20.18 -11.93
N ILE A 60 6.25 -19.77 -12.67
CA ILE A 60 6.96 -18.51 -12.43
C ILE A 60 6.65 -17.56 -13.57
N PHE A 61 6.06 -16.42 -13.22
CA PHE A 61 5.93 -15.28 -14.11
C PHE A 61 5.97 -13.98 -13.31
N TYR A 62 6.20 -12.90 -14.03
CA TYR A 62 6.38 -11.57 -13.49
C TYR A 62 5.29 -10.65 -14.05
N VAL A 63 4.84 -9.72 -13.21
CA VAL A 63 3.85 -8.70 -13.57
C VAL A 63 4.49 -7.35 -13.32
N ALA A 64 4.68 -6.57 -14.39
CA ALA A 64 5.14 -5.20 -14.33
C ALA A 64 3.91 -4.28 -14.44
N ALA A 65 3.55 -3.62 -13.34
CA ALA A 65 2.39 -2.75 -13.26
C ALA A 65 2.74 -1.31 -13.65
N ALA A 66 1.79 -0.59 -14.27
CA ALA A 66 2.01 0.77 -14.80
C ALA A 66 2.48 1.78 -13.74
N GLY A 67 2.00 1.65 -12.50
CA GLY A 67 2.42 2.48 -11.35
C GLY A 67 2.56 1.71 -10.04
N GLY A 68 2.52 0.37 -10.10
CA GLY A 68 2.47 -0.52 -8.94
C GLY A 68 3.71 -1.40 -8.74
N GLY A 69 4.79 -1.13 -9.46
CA GLY A 69 6.05 -1.88 -9.37
C GLY A 69 6.00 -3.26 -10.03
N VAL A 70 6.93 -4.13 -9.64
CA VAL A 70 7.07 -5.49 -10.19
C VAL A 70 6.69 -6.54 -9.15
N TRP A 71 5.93 -7.53 -9.58
CA TRP A 71 5.43 -8.63 -8.76
C TRP A 71 5.86 -9.97 -9.34
N LYS A 72 6.29 -10.88 -8.45
CA LYS A 72 6.68 -12.24 -8.83
C LYS A 72 5.75 -13.25 -8.21
N THR A 73 5.31 -14.23 -8.99
CA THR A 73 4.69 -15.46 -8.49
C THR A 73 5.62 -16.65 -8.66
N ASN A 74 5.51 -17.63 -7.76
CA ASN A 74 6.19 -18.93 -7.84
C ASN A 74 5.19 -20.11 -7.86
N ASN A 75 3.89 -19.81 -8.00
CA ASN A 75 2.81 -20.78 -7.90
C ASN A 75 1.68 -20.48 -8.89
N ALA A 76 2.04 -20.11 -10.11
CA ALA A 76 1.13 -19.86 -11.24
C ALA A 76 0.06 -18.80 -10.93
N GLY A 77 0.43 -17.78 -10.15
CA GLY A 77 -0.44 -16.63 -9.87
C GLY A 77 -1.41 -16.82 -8.70
N VAL A 78 -1.22 -17.83 -7.84
CA VAL A 78 -1.99 -17.94 -6.59
C VAL A 78 -1.57 -16.86 -5.59
N THR A 79 -0.26 -16.61 -5.44
CA THR A 79 0.26 -15.52 -4.59
C THR A 79 1.36 -14.75 -5.32
N PHE A 80 1.51 -13.48 -4.98
CA PHE A 80 2.55 -12.60 -5.53
C PHE A 80 3.33 -11.91 -4.41
N ASN A 81 4.62 -11.67 -4.66
CA ASN A 81 5.47 -10.84 -3.81
C ASN A 81 5.90 -9.60 -4.59
N PRO A 82 5.81 -8.38 -4.01
CA PRO A 82 6.42 -7.21 -4.61
C PRO A 82 7.94 -7.33 -4.51
N ILE A 83 8.64 -7.06 -5.60
CA ILE A 83 10.11 -7.19 -5.69
C ILE A 83 10.81 -5.87 -6.07
N PHE A 84 10.07 -4.76 -6.17
CA PHE A 84 10.63 -3.46 -6.63
C PHE A 84 10.21 -2.23 -5.79
N ASP A 85 9.64 -2.41 -4.59
CA ASP A 85 9.01 -1.33 -3.79
C ASP A 85 9.95 -0.14 -3.41
N LYS A 86 11.27 -0.36 -3.41
CA LYS A 86 12.27 0.67 -3.05
C LYS A 86 12.57 1.69 -4.15
N HIS A 87 12.14 1.41 -5.38
CA HIS A 87 12.47 2.19 -6.59
C HIS A 87 11.20 2.79 -7.19
N THR A 88 11.31 3.60 -8.27
CA THR A 88 10.11 4.12 -8.96
C THR A 88 9.13 2.98 -9.28
N GLN A 89 7.85 3.20 -9.02
CA GLN A 89 6.84 2.15 -9.23
C GLN A 89 6.29 2.13 -10.66
N CYS A 90 6.72 3.06 -11.51
CA CYS A 90 6.32 3.10 -12.92
C CYS A 90 7.20 2.20 -13.78
N THR A 91 6.61 1.15 -14.34
CA THR A 91 7.33 0.15 -15.14
C THR A 91 6.99 0.26 -16.62
N GLY A 92 7.94 -0.08 -17.48
CA GLY A 92 7.80 -0.06 -18.94
C GLY A 92 7.95 -1.45 -19.55
N ALA A 93 9.06 -2.13 -19.26
CA ALA A 93 9.35 -3.47 -19.78
C ALA A 93 10.15 -4.30 -18.76
N ILE A 94 9.82 -5.58 -18.61
CA ILE A 94 10.58 -6.54 -17.81
C ILE A 94 11.08 -7.67 -18.71
N GLU A 95 12.32 -8.09 -18.52
CA GLU A 95 12.95 -9.13 -19.34
C GLU A 95 13.72 -10.09 -18.43
N ILE A 96 13.52 -11.40 -18.64
CA ILE A 96 14.30 -12.46 -17.99
C ILE A 96 15.51 -12.78 -18.87
N ASP A 97 16.70 -12.91 -18.29
CA ASP A 97 17.84 -13.44 -19.05
C ASP A 97 17.61 -14.94 -19.34
N PRO A 98 17.47 -15.36 -20.62
CA PRO A 98 17.19 -16.74 -20.95
C PRO A 98 18.34 -17.70 -20.58
N ASN A 99 19.56 -17.20 -20.33
CA ASN A 99 20.71 -18.00 -19.93
C ASN A 99 20.85 -18.16 -18.41
N ASP A 100 20.14 -17.35 -17.62
CA ASP A 100 20.14 -17.41 -16.14
C ASP A 100 18.77 -17.00 -15.56
N PRO A 101 17.68 -17.69 -15.97
CA PRO A 101 16.31 -17.18 -15.81
C PRO A 101 15.81 -17.19 -14.36
N ASP A 102 16.47 -17.93 -13.47
CA ASP A 102 16.16 -17.96 -12.04
C ASP A 102 16.64 -16.72 -11.28
N LYS A 103 17.62 -16.00 -11.82
CA LYS A 103 18.38 -14.97 -11.08
C LYS A 103 18.46 -13.63 -11.78
N THR A 104 18.73 -13.63 -13.09
CA THR A 104 19.06 -12.39 -13.80
C THR A 104 17.81 -11.81 -14.45
N LEU A 105 17.42 -10.62 -13.98
CA LEU A 105 16.26 -9.88 -14.47
C LEU A 105 16.69 -8.47 -14.87
N TRP A 106 16.07 -7.95 -15.92
CA TRP A 106 16.18 -6.56 -16.33
C TRP A 106 14.81 -5.88 -16.23
N LEU A 107 14.81 -4.62 -15.83
CA LEU A 107 13.61 -3.82 -15.73
C LEU A 107 13.85 -2.42 -16.30
N GLY A 108 13.07 -2.07 -17.31
CA GLY A 108 12.97 -0.73 -17.84
C GLY A 108 11.81 -0.01 -17.17
N THR A 109 12.06 1.17 -16.63
CA THR A 109 11.03 1.97 -15.97
C THR A 109 10.36 2.92 -16.95
N GLY A 110 9.13 3.34 -16.61
CA GLY A 110 8.34 4.30 -17.38
C GLY A 110 7.40 3.68 -18.39
N GLU A 111 6.11 3.90 -18.17
CA GLU A 111 5.03 3.33 -18.96
C GLU A 111 4.99 3.82 -20.42
N THR A 112 4.81 2.88 -21.34
CA THR A 112 4.93 3.09 -22.80
C THR A 112 3.58 3.28 -23.52
N TRP A 113 2.47 3.12 -22.81
CA TRP A 113 1.11 3.34 -23.31
C TRP A 113 0.74 4.81 -23.10
N THR A 114 1.23 5.70 -23.97
CA THR A 114 1.35 7.17 -23.80
C THR A 114 0.04 7.96 -23.61
N ARG A 115 -0.74 7.60 -22.60
CA ARG A 115 -1.95 8.26 -22.11
C ARG A 115 -1.58 9.51 -21.30
N ASN A 116 -2.56 10.35 -20.98
CA ASN A 116 -2.35 11.52 -20.10
C ASN A 116 -2.14 11.15 -18.63
N SER A 117 -2.53 9.93 -18.21
CA SER A 117 -2.43 9.43 -16.83
C SER A 117 -1.20 8.55 -16.55
N VAL A 118 -0.20 8.56 -17.44
CA VAL A 118 1.02 7.75 -17.27
C VAL A 118 2.04 8.44 -16.36
N SER A 119 2.77 7.63 -15.60
CA SER A 119 3.89 8.09 -14.76
C SER A 119 5.21 8.08 -15.55
N ILE A 120 6.28 8.56 -14.93
CA ILE A 120 7.64 8.60 -15.51
C ILE A 120 8.57 7.53 -14.94
N GLY A 121 9.49 7.03 -15.77
CA GLY A 121 10.61 6.17 -15.39
C GLY A 121 11.90 6.95 -15.14
N ASP A 122 12.84 6.30 -14.45
CA ASP A 122 14.17 6.83 -14.11
C ASP A 122 15.33 5.94 -14.60
N GLY A 123 15.08 5.12 -15.61
CA GLY A 123 16.09 4.34 -16.34
C GLY A 123 15.91 2.83 -16.28
N ILE A 124 17.02 2.12 -16.46
CA ILE A 124 17.06 0.65 -16.51
C ILE A 124 17.70 0.07 -15.25
N TYR A 125 17.16 -1.04 -14.76
CA TYR A 125 17.62 -1.76 -13.57
C TYR A 125 17.97 -3.20 -13.91
N LYS A 126 18.89 -3.76 -13.12
CA LYS A 126 19.25 -5.18 -13.15
C LYS A 126 19.15 -5.80 -11.76
N SER A 127 18.63 -7.00 -11.68
CA SER A 127 18.74 -7.90 -10.53
C SER A 127 19.54 -9.13 -10.92
N GLU A 128 20.32 -9.67 -9.98
CA GLU A 128 21.13 -10.90 -10.15
C GLU A 128 20.80 -11.94 -9.05
N ASP A 129 19.71 -11.72 -8.31
CA ASP A 129 19.25 -12.55 -7.19
C ASP A 129 17.74 -12.84 -7.24
N GLY A 130 17.18 -12.82 -8.46
CA GLY A 130 15.78 -13.16 -8.71
C GLY A 130 14.79 -12.09 -8.26
N GLY A 131 15.24 -10.84 -8.16
CA GLY A 131 14.43 -9.66 -7.82
C GLY A 131 14.57 -9.18 -6.38
N GLN A 132 15.44 -9.76 -5.55
CA GLN A 132 15.54 -9.34 -4.14
C GLN A 132 16.25 -7.98 -4.01
N ASN A 133 17.26 -7.75 -4.85
CA ASN A 133 17.98 -6.48 -4.95
C ASN A 133 18.07 -6.04 -6.42
N TRP A 134 18.03 -4.72 -6.60
CA TRP A 134 18.11 -4.08 -7.91
C TRP A 134 19.17 -2.99 -7.91
N LYS A 135 19.84 -2.86 -9.05
CA LYS A 135 20.83 -1.81 -9.31
C LYS A 135 20.39 -1.01 -10.53
N ASN A 136 20.33 0.31 -10.41
CA ASN A 136 20.15 1.19 -11.57
C ASN A 136 21.42 1.10 -12.46
N MET A 137 21.22 0.74 -13.72
CA MET A 137 22.27 0.51 -14.72
C MET A 137 22.37 1.66 -15.74
N GLY A 138 21.76 2.82 -15.46
CA GLY A 138 21.86 4.02 -16.30
C GLY A 138 20.60 4.29 -17.11
N LEU A 139 20.77 5.00 -18.24
CA LEU A 139 19.66 5.52 -19.06
C LEU A 139 18.67 6.38 -18.26
N THR A 140 19.15 7.13 -17.27
CA THR A 140 18.30 7.84 -16.29
C THR A 140 17.39 8.93 -16.87
N ARG A 141 17.59 9.29 -18.14
CA ARG A 141 16.77 10.26 -18.89
C ARG A 141 15.92 9.60 -19.98
N SER A 142 15.86 8.27 -20.03
CA SER A 142 15.06 7.53 -21.02
C SER A 142 13.58 7.80 -20.88
N GLU A 143 13.12 8.08 -19.65
CA GLU A 143 11.73 8.23 -19.19
C GLU A 143 10.79 7.04 -19.46
N ARG A 144 10.92 6.35 -20.60
CA ARG A 144 10.09 5.24 -21.08
C ARG A 144 10.94 4.26 -21.87
N ILE A 145 11.12 3.08 -21.29
CA ILE A 145 11.78 1.95 -21.94
C ILE A 145 10.68 1.01 -22.47
N SER A 146 10.64 0.82 -23.78
CA SER A 146 9.61 0.03 -24.47
C SER A 146 9.90 -1.46 -24.53
N ASN A 147 11.17 -1.83 -24.63
CA ASN A 147 11.60 -3.22 -24.72
C ASN A 147 13.02 -3.35 -24.17
N ILE A 148 13.31 -4.51 -23.57
CA ILE A 148 14.65 -4.98 -23.26
C ILE A 148 14.78 -6.35 -23.93
N ILE A 149 15.91 -6.60 -24.60
CA ILE A 149 16.17 -7.92 -25.21
C ILE A 149 17.56 -8.36 -24.80
N VAL A 150 17.65 -9.50 -24.12
CA VAL A 150 18.92 -10.15 -23.82
C VAL A 150 19.31 -11.06 -24.98
N ASN A 151 20.55 -10.98 -25.46
CA ASN A 151 21.02 -11.91 -26.48
C ASN A 151 21.02 -13.35 -25.91
N PRO A 152 20.27 -14.31 -26.51
CA PRO A 152 20.16 -15.68 -26.01
C PRO A 152 21.46 -16.49 -26.12
N LYS A 153 22.51 -15.94 -26.73
CA LYS A 153 23.85 -16.54 -26.81
C LYS A 153 24.88 -15.80 -25.97
N ASN A 154 24.53 -14.67 -25.35
CA ASN A 154 25.44 -13.83 -24.58
C ASN A 154 24.69 -12.86 -23.64
N SER A 155 24.53 -13.22 -22.36
CA SER A 155 23.93 -12.40 -21.30
C SER A 155 24.53 -11.00 -21.11
N LYS A 156 25.74 -10.73 -21.61
CA LYS A 156 26.37 -9.39 -21.51
C LYS A 156 25.93 -8.44 -22.62
N GLU A 157 25.36 -8.98 -23.69
CA GLU A 157 24.87 -8.22 -24.83
C GLU A 157 23.37 -8.02 -24.70
N VAL A 158 22.96 -6.79 -24.40
CA VAL A 158 21.57 -6.42 -24.15
C VAL A 158 21.22 -5.21 -24.99
N TYR A 159 20.02 -5.22 -25.55
CA TYR A 159 19.46 -4.15 -26.37
C TYR A 159 18.26 -3.53 -25.67
N VAL A 160 18.10 -2.21 -25.80
CA VAL A 160 17.03 -1.46 -25.14
C VAL A 160 16.37 -0.51 -26.13
N GLY A 161 15.05 -0.62 -26.28
CA GLY A 161 14.22 0.35 -27.00
C GLY A 161 13.82 1.50 -26.07
N VAL A 162 14.07 2.74 -26.50
CA VAL A 162 13.73 3.94 -25.74
C VAL A 162 12.77 4.82 -26.52
N MET A 163 11.59 5.06 -25.93
CA MET A 163 10.58 5.96 -26.48
C MET A 163 10.83 7.42 -26.11
N GLY A 164 11.56 7.69 -25.02
CA GLY A 164 11.88 9.05 -24.58
C GLY A 164 10.73 9.78 -23.90
N ALA A 165 10.94 11.08 -23.69
CA ALA A 165 9.98 11.95 -23.01
C ALA A 165 8.66 12.09 -23.78
N LEU A 166 7.53 11.97 -23.07
CA LEU A 166 6.19 12.08 -23.65
C LEU A 166 5.82 13.55 -23.96
N TRP A 167 6.12 14.42 -23.01
CA TRP A 167 5.65 15.82 -22.99
C TRP A 167 6.63 16.80 -23.64
N GLY A 168 7.78 16.34 -24.13
CA GLY A 168 8.78 17.17 -24.81
C GLY A 168 9.65 16.42 -25.81
N ASP A 169 10.41 17.18 -26.60
CA ASP A 169 11.46 16.64 -27.47
C ASP A 169 12.53 15.96 -26.60
N SER A 170 13.07 14.83 -27.08
CA SER A 170 14.03 14.05 -26.30
C SER A 170 15.09 13.44 -27.20
N GLU A 171 16.34 13.86 -26.98
CA GLU A 171 17.51 13.26 -27.61
C GLU A 171 17.79 11.85 -27.07
N GLU A 172 17.13 11.39 -26.00
CA GLU A 172 17.36 10.08 -25.38
C GLU A 172 16.66 8.94 -26.12
N ARG A 173 15.80 9.25 -27.09
CA ARG A 173 15.11 8.30 -27.96
C ARG A 173 16.10 7.42 -28.74
N GLY A 174 15.71 6.18 -29.04
CA GLY A 174 16.47 5.31 -29.93
C GLY A 174 16.61 3.87 -29.45
N VAL A 175 17.55 3.15 -30.08
CA VAL A 175 17.97 1.81 -29.65
C VAL A 175 19.35 1.90 -29.01
N TYR A 176 19.49 1.37 -27.81
CA TYR A 176 20.74 1.28 -27.08
C TYR A 176 21.23 -0.16 -27.01
N LYS A 177 22.55 -0.31 -26.89
CA LYS A 177 23.23 -1.59 -26.76
C LYS A 177 24.32 -1.51 -25.70
N THR A 178 24.39 -2.54 -24.88
CA THR A 178 25.55 -2.85 -24.04
C THR A 178 26.18 -4.16 -24.49
N ILE A 179 27.48 -4.33 -24.24
CA ILE A 179 28.23 -5.57 -24.43
C ILE A 179 28.98 -6.01 -23.16
N ASP A 180 28.82 -5.26 -22.07
CA ASP A 180 29.50 -5.44 -20.79
C ASP A 180 28.53 -5.70 -19.63
N GLY A 181 27.29 -6.10 -19.96
CA GLY A 181 26.26 -6.37 -18.96
C GLY A 181 25.68 -5.11 -18.32
N GLY A 182 25.58 -4.02 -19.08
CA GLY A 182 24.93 -2.76 -18.70
C GLY A 182 25.81 -1.75 -17.97
N LEU A 183 27.13 -1.97 -17.90
CA LEU A 183 28.05 -0.99 -17.31
C LEU A 183 28.19 0.23 -18.21
N THR A 184 28.15 0.03 -19.53
CA THR A 184 28.11 1.11 -20.53
C THR A 184 27.03 0.86 -21.57
N TRP A 185 26.44 1.96 -22.06
CA TRP A 185 25.38 1.95 -23.08
C TRP A 185 25.77 2.78 -24.28
N ASN A 186 25.63 2.21 -25.48
CA ASN A 186 25.86 2.87 -26.75
C ASN A 186 24.53 3.06 -27.47
N LYS A 187 24.20 4.30 -27.86
CA LYS A 187 23.06 4.57 -28.75
C LYS A 187 23.46 4.15 -30.17
N ILE A 188 22.89 3.04 -30.63
CA ILE A 188 23.25 2.42 -31.91
C ILE A 188 22.29 2.79 -33.04
N PHE A 189 21.10 3.31 -32.72
CA PHE A 189 20.16 3.77 -33.74
C PHE A 189 19.28 4.91 -33.21
N TYR A 190 19.17 5.98 -33.99
CA TYR A 190 18.47 7.22 -33.65
C TYR A 190 17.91 7.87 -34.91
N ILE A 191 16.71 8.45 -34.82
CA ILE A 191 16.06 9.15 -35.93
C ILE A 191 16.09 10.66 -35.68
N ASN A 192 15.40 11.13 -34.64
CA ASN A 192 15.34 12.53 -34.20
C ASN A 192 14.64 12.62 -32.81
N ALA A 193 14.51 13.85 -32.30
CA ALA A 193 14.02 14.11 -30.95
C ALA A 193 12.50 13.87 -30.74
N THR A 194 11.74 13.67 -31.82
CA THR A 194 10.28 13.44 -31.79
C THR A 194 9.90 11.99 -32.10
N THR A 195 10.87 11.15 -32.48
CA THR A 195 10.63 9.79 -32.98
C THR A 195 11.35 8.77 -32.10
N GLY A 196 10.60 7.99 -31.31
CA GLY A 196 11.13 7.01 -30.36
C GLY A 196 11.00 5.57 -30.84
N CYS A 197 11.82 4.66 -30.30
CA CYS A 197 11.68 3.23 -30.57
C CYS A 197 10.49 2.70 -29.74
N SER A 198 9.36 2.43 -30.38
CA SER A 198 8.12 1.97 -29.72
C SER A 198 7.99 0.46 -29.60
N GLU A 199 8.75 -0.28 -30.42
CA GLU A 199 8.80 -1.74 -30.41
C GLU A 199 10.19 -2.20 -30.88
N LEU A 200 10.75 -3.18 -30.21
CA LEU A 200 12.00 -3.86 -30.57
C LEU A 200 11.80 -5.36 -30.41
N THR A 201 12.17 -6.14 -31.42
CA THR A 201 12.14 -7.60 -31.35
C THR A 201 13.35 -8.20 -32.09
N MET A 202 13.66 -9.46 -31.80
CA MET A 202 14.86 -10.16 -32.26
C MET A 202 14.47 -11.51 -32.87
N ASP A 203 15.24 -11.95 -33.87
CA ASP A 203 15.19 -13.34 -34.32
C ASP A 203 15.71 -14.27 -33.19
N PRO A 204 14.89 -15.21 -32.69
CA PRO A 204 15.25 -16.04 -31.54
C PRO A 204 16.42 -17.00 -31.82
N VAL A 205 16.75 -17.25 -33.09
CA VAL A 205 17.84 -18.15 -33.52
C VAL A 205 19.09 -17.35 -33.87
N ASN A 206 18.93 -16.21 -34.55
CA ASN A 206 20.03 -15.36 -35.00
C ASN A 206 19.96 -13.94 -34.39
N PRO A 207 20.65 -13.69 -33.26
CA PRO A 207 20.57 -12.40 -32.55
C PRO A 207 21.17 -11.22 -33.32
N ALA A 208 21.84 -11.45 -34.46
CA ALA A 208 22.26 -10.37 -35.34
C ALA A 208 21.09 -9.75 -36.14
N ILE A 209 19.96 -10.45 -36.23
CA ILE A 209 18.76 -10.00 -36.92
C ILE A 209 17.77 -9.43 -35.90
N MET A 210 17.43 -8.16 -36.07
CA MET A 210 16.46 -7.47 -35.21
C MET A 210 15.57 -6.53 -36.01
N TYR A 211 14.41 -6.22 -35.43
CA TYR A 211 13.41 -5.34 -36.00
C TYR A 211 13.09 -4.23 -34.99
N ALA A 212 13.10 -2.99 -35.44
CA ALA A 212 12.82 -1.83 -34.60
C ALA A 212 11.74 -0.95 -35.25
N ALA A 213 10.62 -0.77 -34.56
CA ALA A 213 9.59 0.17 -34.95
C ALA A 213 9.86 1.53 -34.28
N PHE A 214 9.94 2.56 -35.10
CA PHE A 214 10.07 3.94 -34.66
C PHE A 214 8.74 4.67 -34.87
N TRP A 215 8.31 5.40 -33.85
CA TRP A 215 7.03 6.10 -33.82
C TRP A 215 7.24 7.58 -33.52
N GLU A 216 6.80 8.43 -34.44
CA GLU A 216 6.72 9.88 -34.27
C GLU A 216 5.42 10.23 -33.53
N PHE A 217 5.54 10.88 -32.37
CA PHE A 217 4.37 11.29 -31.59
C PHE A 217 4.66 12.51 -30.71
N ARG A 218 3.61 13.24 -30.36
CA ARG A 218 3.67 14.36 -29.42
C ARG A 218 2.39 14.41 -28.58
N ARG A 219 2.56 14.57 -27.27
CA ARG A 219 1.48 14.95 -26.36
C ARG A 219 1.77 16.32 -25.76
N THR A 220 0.73 17.11 -25.59
CA THR A 220 0.71 18.36 -24.82
C THR A 220 -0.43 18.30 -23.82
N ALA A 221 -0.49 19.21 -22.86
CA ALA A 221 -1.56 19.24 -21.86
C ALA A 221 -2.99 19.28 -22.47
N TYR A 222 -3.14 19.65 -23.74
CA TYR A 222 -4.42 19.84 -24.42
C TYR A 222 -4.46 19.24 -25.84
N SER A 223 -3.53 18.36 -26.19
CA SER A 223 -3.56 17.68 -27.49
C SER A 223 -2.70 16.42 -27.53
N PHE A 224 -3.05 15.50 -28.43
CA PHE A 224 -2.23 14.35 -28.78
C PHE A 224 -2.12 14.25 -30.31
N ASN A 225 -0.95 13.87 -30.82
CA ASN A 225 -0.74 13.62 -32.23
C ASN A 225 0.08 12.33 -32.40
N SER A 226 -0.57 11.30 -32.97
CA SER A 226 0.09 10.06 -33.40
C SER A 226 0.49 10.13 -34.87
N GLY A 227 1.75 9.82 -35.16
CA GLY A 227 2.25 9.54 -36.50
C GLY A 227 2.85 10.73 -37.23
N GLY A 228 3.64 10.40 -38.26
CA GLY A 228 4.43 11.34 -39.03
C GLY A 228 5.23 10.65 -40.14
N VAL A 229 6.09 11.40 -40.82
CA VAL A 229 6.89 10.91 -41.95
C VAL A 229 8.12 10.10 -41.49
N ASN A 230 8.49 10.22 -40.22
CA ASN A 230 9.63 9.53 -39.65
C ASN A 230 9.29 8.18 -39.02
N SER A 231 7.99 7.90 -38.77
CA SER A 231 7.54 6.60 -38.31
C SER A 231 7.85 5.51 -39.35
N ALA A 232 8.52 4.45 -38.93
CA ALA A 232 8.93 3.38 -39.83
C ALA A 232 9.33 2.11 -39.10
N LEU A 233 9.42 1.02 -39.86
CA LEU A 233 9.93 -0.27 -39.41
C LEU A 233 11.29 -0.51 -40.06
N TYR A 234 12.28 -0.77 -39.22
CA TYR A 234 13.66 -1.01 -39.62
C TYR A 234 14.09 -2.43 -39.27
N LYS A 235 15.02 -2.97 -40.06
CA LYS A 235 15.67 -4.25 -39.83
C LYS A 235 17.18 -4.09 -39.82
N THR A 236 17.85 -4.76 -38.89
CA THR A 236 19.29 -5.00 -38.93
C THR A 236 19.56 -6.48 -39.18
N THR A 237 20.72 -6.79 -39.75
CA THR A 237 21.23 -8.17 -39.90
C THR A 237 22.66 -8.33 -39.40
N ASP A 238 23.22 -7.28 -38.79
CA ASP A 238 24.61 -7.21 -38.33
C ASP A 238 24.72 -6.82 -36.84
N GLY A 239 23.65 -7.09 -36.08
CA GLY A 239 23.59 -6.84 -34.63
C GLY A 239 23.45 -5.36 -34.28
N GLY A 240 22.87 -4.56 -35.18
CA GLY A 240 22.52 -3.16 -34.96
C GLY A 240 23.55 -2.14 -35.44
N LYS A 241 24.54 -2.54 -36.26
CA LYS A 241 25.53 -1.62 -36.85
C LYS A 241 24.91 -0.84 -38.01
N THR A 242 24.07 -1.48 -38.81
CA THR A 242 23.30 -0.86 -39.88
C THR A 242 21.83 -1.25 -39.81
N TRP A 243 20.96 -0.34 -40.24
CA TRP A 243 19.51 -0.48 -40.20
C TRP A 243 18.90 -0.10 -41.55
N ALA A 244 18.11 -1.00 -42.12
CA ALA A 244 17.41 -0.80 -43.39
C ALA A 244 15.91 -0.65 -43.15
N LYS A 245 15.28 0.33 -43.82
CA LYS A 245 13.82 0.46 -43.84
C LYS A 245 13.23 -0.65 -44.69
N ILE A 246 12.29 -1.43 -44.15
CA ILE A 246 11.75 -2.65 -44.77
C ILE A 246 10.27 -2.51 -45.14
N HIS A 247 9.97 -1.58 -46.05
CA HIS A 247 8.60 -1.14 -46.40
C HIS A 247 8.10 -1.68 -47.74
N ASN A 248 8.74 -2.69 -48.32
CA ASN A 248 8.24 -3.30 -49.55
C ASN A 248 6.89 -3.99 -49.30
N GLY A 249 5.81 -3.44 -49.85
CA GLY A 249 4.43 -3.87 -49.58
C GLY A 249 3.71 -3.09 -48.46
N PHE A 250 4.37 -2.11 -47.83
CA PHE A 250 3.70 -1.13 -46.97
C PHE A 250 3.01 -0.04 -47.80
N PRO A 251 1.95 0.58 -47.26
CA PRO A 251 1.29 1.72 -47.91
C PRO A 251 2.18 2.96 -47.91
N SER A 252 1.96 3.85 -48.88
CA SER A 252 2.58 5.17 -48.94
C SER A 252 1.89 6.16 -48.00
N GLY A 253 2.60 7.19 -47.54
CA GLY A 253 2.06 8.26 -46.71
C GLY A 253 2.66 8.26 -45.30
N LYS A 254 2.04 9.01 -44.39
CA LYS A 254 2.46 9.01 -42.98
C LYS A 254 2.10 7.69 -42.30
N LEU A 255 2.97 7.25 -41.40
CA LEU A 255 2.74 6.07 -40.56
C LEU A 255 2.65 6.50 -39.09
N GLY A 256 1.89 5.73 -38.33
CA GLY A 256 1.70 5.90 -36.89
C GLY A 256 2.49 4.87 -36.10
N ARG A 257 1.93 4.42 -34.98
CA ARG A 257 2.56 3.33 -34.21
C ARG A 257 2.53 2.04 -35.04
N ILE A 258 3.67 1.34 -35.04
CA ILE A 258 3.81 0.03 -35.66
C ILE A 258 4.18 -0.95 -34.54
N THR A 259 3.43 -2.03 -34.42
CA THR A 259 3.86 -3.18 -33.59
C THR A 259 4.38 -4.27 -34.51
N VAL A 260 5.43 -4.98 -34.10
CA VAL A 260 6.06 -6.04 -34.86
C VAL A 260 6.35 -7.24 -33.94
N ALA A 261 6.11 -8.45 -34.43
CA ALA A 261 6.50 -9.68 -33.75
C ALA A 261 7.05 -10.71 -34.73
N VAL A 262 8.10 -11.42 -34.30
CA VAL A 262 8.73 -12.52 -35.03
C VAL A 262 8.20 -13.83 -34.45
N ALA A 263 7.77 -14.77 -35.29
CA ALA A 263 7.26 -16.04 -34.80
C ALA A 263 8.38 -16.89 -34.18
N PRO A 264 8.28 -17.33 -32.90
CA PRO A 264 9.37 -18.06 -32.24
C PRO A 264 9.73 -19.39 -32.91
N SER A 265 8.72 -20.06 -33.47
CA SER A 265 8.84 -21.35 -34.17
C SER A 265 9.36 -21.25 -35.60
N ASN A 266 9.29 -20.08 -36.23
CA ASN A 266 9.79 -19.83 -37.59
C ASN A 266 10.07 -18.34 -37.82
N ALA A 267 11.34 -17.94 -37.68
CA ALA A 267 11.77 -16.54 -37.77
C ALA A 267 11.61 -15.89 -39.17
N SER A 268 11.27 -16.66 -40.22
CA SER A 268 10.89 -16.08 -41.51
C SER A 268 9.48 -15.47 -41.50
N ILE A 269 8.63 -15.87 -40.56
CA ILE A 269 7.28 -15.31 -40.41
C ILE A 269 7.34 -14.13 -39.45
N VAL A 270 6.95 -12.97 -39.94
CA VAL A 270 6.90 -11.72 -39.17
C VAL A 270 5.53 -11.07 -39.36
N TYR A 271 4.93 -10.63 -38.26
CA TYR A 271 3.67 -9.89 -38.26
C TYR A 271 3.91 -8.43 -37.90
N ALA A 272 3.15 -7.54 -38.53
CA ALA A 272 3.15 -6.12 -38.17
C ALA A 272 1.74 -5.54 -38.20
N VAL A 273 1.36 -4.77 -37.18
CA VAL A 273 0.11 -4.00 -37.16
C VAL A 273 0.44 -2.54 -37.42
N LEU A 274 -0.19 -1.96 -38.44
CA LEU A 274 0.12 -0.62 -38.94
C LEU A 274 -1.03 0.37 -38.68
N GLU A 275 -0.69 1.47 -38.02
CA GLU A 275 -1.43 2.73 -38.11
C GLU A 275 -0.96 3.52 -39.34
N THR A 276 -1.90 3.95 -40.20
CA THR A 276 -1.60 4.54 -41.51
C THR A 276 -2.44 5.79 -41.75
N GLU A 277 -1.98 6.66 -42.65
CA GLU A 277 -2.69 7.89 -43.05
C GLU A 277 -4.05 7.62 -43.69
N LYS A 278 -4.15 6.59 -44.53
CA LYS A 278 -5.40 6.14 -45.12
C LYS A 278 -6.02 5.05 -44.28
N ASN A 279 -7.31 5.15 -43.98
CA ASN A 279 -8.01 4.18 -43.12
C ASN A 279 -8.08 2.79 -43.77
N GLU A 280 -8.25 2.71 -45.09
CA GLU A 280 -8.31 1.45 -45.85
C GLU A 280 -6.98 0.69 -45.86
N ASP A 281 -5.87 1.32 -45.49
CA ASP A 281 -4.54 0.69 -45.42
C ASP A 281 -4.19 0.21 -44.00
N LYS A 282 -4.93 0.65 -42.97
CA LYS A 282 -4.72 0.22 -41.58
C LYS A 282 -4.97 -1.27 -41.44
N GLY A 283 -4.18 -1.95 -40.59
CA GLY A 283 -4.44 -3.35 -40.24
C GLY A 283 -3.19 -4.19 -40.01
N LEU A 284 -3.40 -5.51 -40.01
CA LEU A 284 -2.37 -6.52 -39.84
C LEU A 284 -1.73 -6.88 -41.19
N TYR A 285 -0.41 -6.89 -41.22
CA TYR A 285 0.45 -7.28 -42.32
C TYR A 285 1.31 -8.48 -41.90
N ARG A 286 1.60 -9.35 -42.88
CA ARG A 286 2.49 -10.50 -42.70
C ARG A 286 3.58 -10.50 -43.74
N SER A 287 4.75 -10.93 -43.33
CA SER A 287 5.88 -11.32 -44.16
C SER A 287 6.18 -12.80 -43.93
N ASP A 288 6.46 -13.54 -45.00
CA ASP A 288 6.93 -14.93 -44.97
C ASP A 288 8.42 -15.04 -45.34
N ASP A 289 9.12 -13.90 -45.49
CA ASP A 289 10.50 -13.77 -45.95
C ASP A 289 11.34 -12.87 -45.03
N ALA A 290 11.07 -12.94 -43.73
CA ALA A 290 11.78 -12.22 -42.67
C ALA A 290 11.75 -10.69 -42.86
N GLY A 291 10.66 -10.14 -43.38
CA GLY A 291 10.43 -8.71 -43.61
C GLY A 291 10.96 -8.16 -44.94
N ALA A 292 11.32 -8.99 -45.91
CA ALA A 292 11.74 -8.52 -47.24
C ALA A 292 10.55 -8.05 -48.11
N SER A 293 9.37 -8.63 -47.92
CA SER A 293 8.11 -8.19 -48.49
C SER A 293 6.93 -8.41 -47.54
N TRP A 294 5.92 -7.55 -47.65
CA TRP A 294 4.75 -7.54 -46.78
C TRP A 294 3.45 -7.65 -47.58
N LYS A 295 2.46 -8.31 -46.98
CA LYS A 295 1.09 -8.38 -47.50
C LYS A 295 0.11 -8.00 -46.40
N LYS A 296 -0.83 -7.10 -46.71
CA LYS A 296 -1.98 -6.84 -45.84
C LYS A 296 -2.83 -8.11 -45.75
N LEU A 297 -3.09 -8.57 -44.53
CA LEU A 297 -3.90 -9.78 -44.28
C LEU A 297 -5.31 -9.45 -43.80
N ASN A 298 -5.42 -8.50 -42.88
CA ASN A 298 -6.67 -8.18 -42.21
C ASN A 298 -6.73 -6.67 -41.92
N GLY A 299 -7.89 -6.05 -42.14
CA GLY A 299 -8.13 -4.61 -41.94
C GLY A 299 -9.23 -4.30 -40.93
N ASP A 300 -9.57 -5.25 -40.07
CA ASP A 300 -10.60 -5.12 -39.05
C ASP A 300 -10.25 -3.97 -38.10
N PHE A 301 -11.25 -3.14 -37.79
CA PHE A 301 -11.06 -1.90 -37.02
C PHE A 301 -10.51 -2.19 -35.61
N GLU A 302 -10.95 -3.28 -35.02
CA GLU A 302 -10.56 -3.79 -33.71
C GLU A 302 -9.04 -4.02 -33.55
N LEU A 303 -8.35 -4.29 -34.66
CA LEU A 303 -6.90 -4.49 -34.66
C LEU A 303 -6.12 -3.17 -34.60
N VAL A 304 -6.76 -2.04 -34.89
CA VAL A 304 -6.11 -0.73 -35.03
C VAL A 304 -6.80 0.39 -34.24
N ILE A 305 -7.73 0.04 -33.35
CA ILE A 305 -8.29 0.98 -32.40
C ILE A 305 -7.20 1.46 -31.43
N ARG A 306 -7.11 2.79 -31.21
CA ARG A 306 -6.15 3.48 -30.33
C ARG A 306 -4.76 2.83 -30.27
N PRO A 307 -3.98 2.83 -31.36
CA PRO A 307 -2.70 2.13 -31.40
C PRO A 307 -1.72 2.60 -30.32
N PHE A 308 -1.76 3.88 -29.94
CA PHE A 308 -0.91 4.41 -28.88
C PHE A 308 -1.11 3.77 -27.50
N TYR A 309 -2.31 3.21 -27.23
CA TYR A 309 -2.70 2.72 -25.91
C TYR A 309 -2.64 1.18 -25.82
N PHE A 310 -3.01 0.44 -26.87
CA PHE A 310 -2.94 -1.03 -26.88
C PHE A 310 -2.66 -1.59 -28.28
N SER A 311 -1.41 -1.96 -28.58
CA SER A 311 -1.06 -2.51 -29.90
C SER A 311 -0.36 -3.86 -29.88
N ARG A 312 -0.08 -4.42 -28.70
CA ARG A 312 0.75 -5.62 -28.54
C ARG A 312 0.20 -6.80 -29.36
N ILE A 313 1.11 -7.52 -30.00
CA ILE A 313 0.83 -8.78 -30.69
C ILE A 313 1.79 -9.85 -30.17
N VAL A 314 1.25 -11.01 -29.79
CA VAL A 314 2.00 -12.12 -29.22
C VAL A 314 1.71 -13.37 -30.04
N ILE A 315 2.75 -14.06 -30.47
CA ILE A 315 2.64 -15.26 -31.32
C ILE A 315 2.91 -16.48 -30.46
N ASP A 316 2.11 -17.54 -30.62
CA ASP A 316 2.32 -18.79 -29.91
C ASP A 316 3.73 -19.36 -30.18
N PRO A 317 4.45 -19.83 -29.15
CA PRO A 317 5.84 -20.26 -29.29
C PRO A 317 6.02 -21.50 -30.19
N LYS A 318 4.96 -22.26 -30.46
CA LYS A 318 5.00 -23.54 -31.19
C LYS A 318 4.27 -23.48 -32.53
N ASN A 319 3.34 -22.54 -32.71
CA ASN A 319 2.53 -22.43 -33.92
C ASN A 319 2.39 -20.97 -34.38
N PRO A 320 3.01 -20.58 -35.51
CA PRO A 320 2.98 -19.19 -35.98
C PRO A 320 1.59 -18.72 -36.42
N ASP A 321 0.63 -19.64 -36.60
CA ASP A 321 -0.73 -19.29 -37.00
C ASP A 321 -1.66 -18.94 -35.81
N ILE A 322 -1.20 -19.13 -34.58
CA ILE A 322 -1.92 -18.72 -33.36
C ILE A 322 -1.36 -17.40 -32.86
N ILE A 323 -2.21 -16.38 -32.82
CA ILE A 323 -1.80 -14.99 -32.56
C ILE A 323 -2.79 -14.36 -31.58
N LEU A 324 -2.26 -13.71 -30.54
CA LEU A 324 -3.00 -12.85 -29.64
C LEU A 324 -2.73 -11.39 -29.99
N LYS A 325 -3.77 -10.56 -29.92
CA LYS A 325 -3.70 -9.12 -30.17
C LYS A 325 -4.39 -8.38 -29.02
N ALA A 326 -3.66 -7.46 -28.40
CA ALA A 326 -4.12 -6.59 -27.33
C ALA A 326 -4.88 -5.38 -27.88
N GLY A 327 -6.06 -5.07 -27.34
CA GLY A 327 -6.89 -3.97 -27.80
C GLY A 327 -7.86 -3.53 -26.71
N LEU A 328 -8.86 -2.72 -27.07
CA LEU A 328 -9.99 -2.43 -26.18
C LEU A 328 -10.61 -3.72 -25.62
N GLN A 329 -10.60 -4.78 -26.43
CA GLN A 329 -10.79 -6.16 -26.01
C GLN A 329 -9.56 -6.98 -26.44
N GLY A 330 -9.39 -8.18 -25.90
CA GLY A 330 -8.41 -9.13 -26.41
C GLY A 330 -8.93 -9.86 -27.64
N TYR A 331 -8.05 -10.21 -28.57
CA TYR A 331 -8.38 -10.98 -29.77
C TYR A 331 -7.43 -12.15 -29.99
N ILE A 332 -7.96 -13.27 -30.47
CA ILE A 332 -7.17 -14.44 -30.87
C ILE A 332 -7.48 -14.85 -32.30
N SER A 333 -6.43 -15.14 -33.07
CA SER A 333 -6.47 -15.82 -34.36
C SER A 333 -5.87 -17.21 -34.24
N LYS A 334 -6.39 -18.16 -35.01
CA LYS A 334 -5.86 -19.52 -35.16
C LYS A 334 -5.63 -19.91 -36.63
N ASP A 335 -5.65 -18.93 -37.53
CA ASP A 335 -5.55 -19.11 -38.98
C ASP A 335 -4.48 -18.20 -39.62
N GLY A 336 -3.50 -17.79 -38.81
CA GLY A 336 -2.40 -16.94 -39.25
C GLY A 336 -2.77 -15.47 -39.39
N GLY A 337 -3.77 -15.00 -38.65
CA GLY A 337 -4.18 -13.59 -38.61
C GLY A 337 -5.16 -13.20 -39.72
N LYS A 338 -5.78 -14.17 -40.39
CA LYS A 338 -6.81 -13.88 -41.41
C LYS A 338 -8.12 -13.51 -40.75
N THR A 339 -8.50 -14.23 -39.71
CA THR A 339 -9.68 -13.93 -38.89
C THR A 339 -9.30 -13.87 -37.41
N PHE A 340 -9.97 -12.99 -36.68
CA PHE A 340 -9.85 -12.84 -35.24
C PHE A 340 -11.23 -13.02 -34.59
N ARG A 341 -11.23 -13.64 -33.41
CA ARG A 341 -12.37 -13.60 -32.50
C ARG A 341 -11.96 -12.88 -31.23
N SER A 342 -12.90 -12.20 -30.58
CA SER A 342 -12.64 -11.66 -29.25
C SER A 342 -12.45 -12.82 -28.24
N ILE A 343 -11.49 -12.64 -27.33
CA ILE A 343 -11.35 -13.40 -26.09
C ILE A 343 -11.90 -12.50 -24.99
N GLY A 344 -13.07 -12.85 -24.47
CA GLY A 344 -13.82 -11.99 -23.57
C GLY A 344 -14.90 -12.75 -22.82
N GLY A 345 -15.22 -12.25 -21.62
CA GLY A 345 -16.16 -12.86 -20.68
C GLY A 345 -15.69 -12.66 -19.24
N GLY A 346 -16.20 -11.62 -18.57
CA GLY A 346 -15.85 -11.31 -17.17
C GLY A 346 -14.44 -10.73 -16.96
N ILE A 347 -13.78 -10.28 -18.04
CA ILE A 347 -12.46 -9.60 -18.01
C ILE A 347 -12.67 -8.10 -18.20
N HIS A 348 -11.83 -7.29 -17.58
CA HIS A 348 -11.73 -5.86 -17.86
C HIS A 348 -11.29 -5.58 -19.32
N SER A 349 -11.72 -4.46 -19.89
CA SER A 349 -11.23 -3.95 -21.19
C SER A 349 -9.76 -3.52 -21.15
N ASP A 350 -9.24 -3.02 -22.26
CA ASP A 350 -7.91 -2.37 -22.33
C ASP A 350 -6.78 -3.37 -22.03
N PHE A 351 -6.63 -4.31 -22.97
CA PHE A 351 -5.63 -5.36 -22.92
C PHE A 351 -4.29 -4.78 -23.35
N HIS A 352 -3.25 -5.02 -22.57
CA HIS A 352 -1.90 -4.49 -22.82
C HIS A 352 -0.89 -5.56 -23.20
N ASP A 353 -1.01 -6.75 -22.61
CA ASP A 353 -0.03 -7.80 -22.84
C ASP A 353 -0.54 -9.22 -22.59
N PHE A 354 0.15 -10.21 -23.18
CA PHE A 354 -0.15 -11.63 -23.03
C PHE A 354 1.13 -12.46 -22.90
N ILE A 355 1.04 -13.54 -22.13
CA ILE A 355 2.03 -14.62 -22.18
C ILE A 355 1.35 -15.96 -22.40
N PHE A 356 1.99 -16.80 -23.22
CA PHE A 356 1.67 -18.21 -23.33
C PHE A 356 2.49 -19.01 -22.32
N ASP A 357 1.92 -20.08 -21.77
CA ASP A 357 2.71 -21.08 -21.06
C ASP A 357 3.71 -21.74 -22.04
N PRO A 358 4.99 -21.90 -21.65
CA PRO A 358 6.02 -22.43 -22.54
C PRO A 358 5.75 -23.88 -23.00
N HIS A 359 4.95 -24.62 -22.24
CA HIS A 359 4.66 -26.03 -22.46
C HIS A 359 3.26 -26.29 -23.02
N ASP A 360 2.28 -25.39 -22.80
CA ASP A 360 0.87 -25.59 -23.18
C ASP A 360 0.17 -24.30 -23.69
N SER A 361 -0.02 -24.21 -25.00
CA SER A 361 -0.69 -23.10 -25.69
C SER A 361 -2.12 -22.79 -25.23
N ASN A 362 -2.79 -23.69 -24.50
CA ASN A 362 -4.11 -23.41 -23.94
C ASN A 362 -4.04 -22.56 -22.67
N LYS A 363 -2.87 -22.46 -22.05
CA LYS A 363 -2.68 -21.63 -20.85
C LYS A 363 -2.18 -20.27 -21.26
N ILE A 364 -2.99 -19.26 -20.98
CA ILE A 364 -2.73 -17.88 -21.37
C ILE A 364 -2.91 -17.02 -20.12
N VAL A 365 -1.96 -16.12 -19.89
CA VAL A 365 -2.11 -15.04 -18.90
C VAL A 365 -2.19 -13.72 -19.65
N VAL A 366 -3.02 -12.81 -19.18
CA VAL A 366 -3.24 -11.51 -19.78
C VAL A 366 -3.18 -10.40 -18.74
N GLY A 367 -2.63 -9.26 -19.12
CA GLY A 367 -2.61 -8.02 -18.35
C GLY A 367 -3.50 -6.96 -19.00
N THR A 368 -4.32 -6.30 -18.19
CA THR A 368 -5.25 -5.23 -18.62
C THR A 368 -5.22 -4.03 -17.67
N ASP A 369 -6.04 -3.00 -17.91
CA ASP A 369 -6.28 -1.89 -16.97
C ASP A 369 -6.93 -2.35 -15.63
N GLY A 370 -7.53 -3.55 -15.63
CA GLY A 370 -8.14 -4.20 -14.46
C GLY A 370 -7.33 -5.38 -13.90
N GLY A 371 -6.02 -5.44 -14.16
CA GLY A 371 -5.12 -6.43 -13.57
C GLY A 371 -4.85 -7.66 -14.43
N VAL A 372 -4.67 -8.80 -13.76
CA VAL A 372 -4.21 -10.03 -14.39
C VAL A 372 -5.30 -11.09 -14.42
N TYR A 373 -5.46 -11.75 -15.56
CA TYR A 373 -6.38 -12.87 -15.73
C TYR A 373 -5.66 -14.07 -16.33
N ARG A 374 -6.12 -15.27 -16.02
CA ARG A 374 -5.58 -16.53 -16.55
C ARG A 374 -6.67 -17.39 -17.17
N SER A 375 -6.33 -18.04 -18.27
CA SER A 375 -7.16 -19.04 -18.94
C SER A 375 -6.41 -20.36 -19.00
N TRP A 376 -7.15 -21.46 -18.91
CA TRP A 376 -6.63 -22.83 -19.00
C TRP A 376 -7.11 -23.57 -20.26
N ASP A 377 -7.91 -22.91 -21.11
CA ASP A 377 -8.66 -23.51 -22.22
C ASP A 377 -8.58 -22.66 -23.51
N GLY A 378 -7.45 -21.98 -23.71
CA GLY A 378 -7.16 -21.22 -24.93
C GLY A 378 -7.98 -19.94 -25.04
N GLY A 379 -8.26 -19.29 -23.91
CA GLY A 379 -8.95 -18.00 -23.82
C GLY A 379 -10.47 -18.10 -23.91
N THR A 380 -11.07 -19.23 -23.51
CA THR A 380 -12.54 -19.40 -23.49
C THR A 380 -13.10 -18.97 -22.14
N VAL A 381 -12.51 -19.45 -21.05
CA VAL A 381 -12.86 -19.07 -19.67
C VAL A 381 -11.65 -18.41 -19.00
N TRP A 382 -11.94 -17.39 -18.18
CA TRP A 382 -10.93 -16.58 -17.52
C TRP A 382 -11.18 -16.49 -16.02
N GLU A 383 -10.10 -16.57 -15.26
CA GLU A 383 -10.07 -16.38 -13.82
C GLU A 383 -9.24 -15.13 -13.50
N MET A 384 -9.82 -14.21 -12.74
CA MET A 384 -9.10 -13.03 -12.26
C MET A 384 -8.14 -13.38 -11.13
N VAL A 385 -6.94 -12.82 -11.17
CA VAL A 385 -5.98 -12.82 -10.07
C VAL A 385 -6.35 -11.71 -9.08
N LYS A 386 -6.89 -12.09 -7.92
CA LYS A 386 -7.45 -11.16 -6.91
C LYS A 386 -6.49 -10.77 -5.78
N GLY A 387 -5.23 -11.19 -5.88
CA GLY A 387 -4.19 -10.98 -4.87
C GLY A 387 -3.30 -9.74 -5.09
N LEU A 388 -3.54 -8.98 -6.17
CA LEU A 388 -2.68 -7.88 -6.61
C LEU A 388 -3.31 -6.50 -6.30
N PRO A 389 -2.88 -5.79 -5.23
CA PRO A 389 -3.44 -4.49 -4.85
C PRO A 389 -2.84 -3.34 -5.69
N LEU A 390 -3.16 -3.34 -6.99
CA LEU A 390 -2.59 -2.43 -7.99
C LEU A 390 -3.47 -1.20 -8.28
N SER A 391 -4.52 -0.98 -7.50
CA SER A 391 -5.50 0.07 -7.77
C SER A 391 -4.88 1.46 -7.78
N GLN A 392 -5.27 2.27 -8.77
CA GLN A 392 -4.71 3.59 -9.06
C GLN A 392 -5.67 4.71 -8.62
N PHE A 393 -5.59 5.12 -7.34
CA PHE A 393 -6.45 6.19 -6.83
C PHE A 393 -5.96 7.57 -7.27
N TYR A 394 -6.91 8.41 -7.69
CA TYR A 394 -6.69 9.84 -7.88
C TYR A 394 -6.89 10.62 -6.58
N HIS A 395 -7.96 10.30 -5.83
CA HIS A 395 -8.37 11.03 -4.64
C HIS A 395 -8.80 10.08 -3.51
N VAL A 396 -8.70 10.56 -2.26
CA VAL A 396 -9.34 9.90 -1.11
C VAL A 396 -10.14 10.87 -0.27
N SER A 397 -11.20 10.37 0.36
CA SER A 397 -11.90 11.01 1.47
C SER A 397 -12.32 9.96 2.52
N PHE A 398 -12.95 10.41 3.61
CA PHE A 398 -13.34 9.55 4.73
C PHE A 398 -14.67 10.01 5.34
N ASP A 399 -15.35 9.10 6.05
CA ASP A 399 -16.50 9.42 6.90
C ASP A 399 -16.13 9.40 8.40
N ASN A 400 -17.11 9.64 9.27
CA ASN A 400 -16.94 9.59 10.73
C ASN A 400 -17.57 8.33 11.37
N GLN A 401 -17.78 7.26 10.61
CA GLN A 401 -18.27 5.99 11.17
C GLN A 401 -17.18 5.34 12.04
N LYS A 402 -17.53 4.33 12.85
CA LYS A 402 -16.56 3.59 13.69
C LYS A 402 -16.71 2.09 13.45
N PRO A 403 -15.72 1.44 12.78
CA PRO A 403 -14.55 2.03 12.12
C PRO A 403 -14.94 2.95 10.96
N TYR A 404 -14.14 3.98 10.69
CA TYR A 404 -14.42 4.91 9.59
C TYR A 404 -14.20 4.21 8.24
N ARG A 405 -14.91 4.69 7.22
CA ARG A 405 -14.76 4.23 5.84
C ARG A 405 -13.89 5.20 5.05
N VAL A 406 -13.16 4.65 4.09
CA VAL A 406 -12.39 5.39 3.08
C VAL A 406 -13.15 5.35 1.76
N TYR A 407 -13.09 6.43 1.00
CA TYR A 407 -13.74 6.60 -0.29
C TYR A 407 -12.73 7.11 -1.31
N GLY A 408 -12.86 6.71 -2.58
CA GLY A 408 -12.03 7.26 -3.65
C GLY A 408 -12.39 6.69 -5.01
N GLY A 409 -11.93 7.38 -6.06
CA GLY A 409 -12.07 6.97 -7.46
C GLY A 409 -10.75 6.48 -8.06
N LEU A 410 -10.86 5.54 -9.00
CA LEU A 410 -9.76 4.86 -9.66
C LEU A 410 -9.72 5.10 -11.17
N GLN A 411 -8.51 5.09 -11.74
CA GLN A 411 -8.30 4.98 -13.19
C GLN A 411 -9.00 3.73 -13.75
N ASP A 412 -9.85 3.91 -14.76
CA ASP A 412 -10.63 2.89 -15.51
C ASP A 412 -11.55 1.97 -14.68
N ASN A 413 -11.50 2.05 -13.35
CA ASN A 413 -12.03 1.03 -12.45
C ASN A 413 -13.12 1.54 -11.49
N GLY A 414 -13.72 2.69 -11.77
CA GLY A 414 -14.85 3.26 -11.04
C GLY A 414 -14.51 3.83 -9.66
N SER A 415 -15.54 4.01 -8.83
CA SER A 415 -15.44 4.63 -7.51
C SER A 415 -15.82 3.65 -6.41
N TRP A 416 -15.12 3.69 -5.27
CA TRP A 416 -15.21 2.66 -4.23
C TRP A 416 -15.20 3.21 -2.81
N THR A 417 -15.78 2.44 -1.88
CA THR A 417 -15.66 2.65 -0.45
C THR A 417 -15.38 1.35 0.31
N GLY A 418 -14.50 1.40 1.31
CA GLY A 418 -14.14 0.27 2.17
C GLY A 418 -13.84 0.70 3.61
N PRO A 419 -13.91 -0.21 4.59
CA PRO A 419 -13.63 0.12 5.99
C PRO A 419 -12.12 0.28 6.23
N SER A 420 -11.75 1.10 7.21
CA SER A 420 -10.35 1.26 7.66
C SER A 420 -9.81 0.07 8.48
N LYS A 421 -10.73 -0.74 9.01
CA LYS A 421 -10.50 -1.92 9.86
C LYS A 421 -11.67 -2.91 9.72
N GLN A 422 -11.39 -4.21 9.68
CA GLN A 422 -12.41 -5.27 9.64
C GLN A 422 -11.95 -6.54 10.37
N ILE A 423 -12.85 -7.33 10.97
CA ILE A 423 -12.48 -8.59 11.64
C ILE A 423 -11.77 -9.54 10.65
N GLY A 424 -10.55 -9.94 10.99
CA GLY A 424 -9.71 -10.79 10.12
C GLY A 424 -8.99 -10.05 8.98
N GLY A 425 -9.06 -8.72 8.95
CA GLY A 425 -8.48 -7.87 7.90
C GLY A 425 -9.51 -7.42 6.86
N ILE A 426 -9.14 -6.43 6.05
CA ILE A 426 -10.01 -5.82 5.03
C ILE A 426 -9.94 -6.65 3.75
N LYS A 427 -11.00 -7.40 3.44
CA LYS A 427 -11.08 -8.29 2.29
C LYS A 427 -11.58 -7.55 1.06
N ASN A 428 -11.35 -8.12 -0.12
CA ASN A 428 -11.94 -7.60 -1.37
C ASN A 428 -13.47 -7.46 -1.30
N SER A 429 -14.16 -8.35 -0.58
CA SER A 429 -15.61 -8.28 -0.39
C SER A 429 -16.10 -7.14 0.50
N ASP A 430 -15.23 -6.49 1.27
CA ASP A 430 -15.59 -5.35 2.12
C ASP A 430 -15.67 -4.03 1.34
N TRP A 431 -15.12 -4.01 0.11
CA TRP A 431 -15.14 -2.86 -0.78
C TRP A 431 -16.41 -2.85 -1.63
N VAL A 432 -17.09 -1.70 -1.66
CA VAL A 432 -18.36 -1.49 -2.34
C VAL A 432 -18.21 -0.42 -3.40
N SER A 433 -18.64 -0.71 -4.62
CA SER A 433 -18.65 0.28 -5.70
C SER A 433 -19.74 1.33 -5.47
N VAL A 434 -19.40 2.59 -5.70
CA VAL A 434 -20.26 3.77 -5.57
C VAL A 434 -20.19 4.67 -6.81
N GLY A 435 -19.68 4.15 -7.94
CA GLY A 435 -19.59 4.86 -9.22
C GLY A 435 -18.87 4.03 -10.27
N TYR A 436 -18.98 4.47 -11.53
CA TYR A 436 -18.48 3.78 -12.73
C TYR A 436 -17.44 4.63 -13.48
N GLY A 437 -16.90 4.12 -14.60
CA GLY A 437 -15.96 4.83 -15.47
C GLY A 437 -14.57 5.02 -14.85
N ASP A 438 -13.83 6.04 -15.28
CA ASP A 438 -12.73 6.56 -14.49
C ASP A 438 -13.35 7.27 -13.29
N GLY A 439 -13.17 6.73 -12.09
CA GLY A 439 -13.58 7.44 -10.89
C GLY A 439 -12.50 8.43 -10.47
N PHE A 440 -12.85 9.64 -10.04
CA PHE A 440 -11.88 10.52 -9.38
C PHE A 440 -12.31 10.85 -7.96
N ARG A 441 -13.20 11.82 -7.78
CA ARG A 441 -13.54 12.41 -6.49
C ARG A 441 -14.80 11.79 -5.92
N VAL A 442 -14.67 11.26 -4.70
CA VAL A 442 -15.76 10.65 -3.96
C VAL A 442 -15.82 11.26 -2.57
N TYR A 443 -16.99 11.73 -2.14
CA TYR A 443 -17.20 12.36 -0.84
C TYR A 443 -18.44 11.80 -0.14
N PRO A 444 -18.33 11.29 1.10
CA PRO A 444 -19.50 11.02 1.91
C PRO A 444 -20.16 12.31 2.37
N HIS A 445 -21.46 12.28 2.59
CA HIS A 445 -22.16 13.37 3.25
C HIS A 445 -21.80 13.39 4.75
N PRO A 446 -21.39 14.54 5.32
CA PRO A 446 -20.79 14.58 6.67
C PRO A 446 -21.75 14.24 7.82
N LYS A 447 -23.06 14.30 7.57
CA LYS A 447 -24.12 14.02 8.57
C LYS A 447 -25.09 12.91 8.17
N ASP A 448 -24.96 12.33 6.98
CA ASP A 448 -25.87 11.31 6.47
C ASP A 448 -25.04 10.15 5.93
N PRO A 449 -24.87 9.06 6.71
CA PRO A 449 -23.98 7.96 6.34
C PRO A 449 -24.42 7.21 5.09
N ASN A 450 -25.65 7.42 4.62
CA ASN A 450 -26.17 6.76 3.43
C ASN A 450 -25.91 7.54 2.15
N THR A 451 -25.63 8.85 2.22
CA THR A 451 -25.45 9.69 1.05
C THR A 451 -23.96 9.80 0.69
N VAL A 452 -23.62 9.42 -0.53
CA VAL A 452 -22.28 9.55 -1.11
C VAL A 452 -22.36 10.30 -2.44
N TYR A 453 -21.40 11.17 -2.70
CA TYR A 453 -21.21 11.82 -3.99
C TYR A 453 -20.03 11.19 -4.70
N SER A 454 -20.18 10.88 -5.99
CA SER A 454 -19.11 10.36 -6.86
C SER A 454 -19.24 10.96 -8.25
N GLU A 455 -18.17 10.94 -9.03
CA GLU A 455 -18.18 11.40 -10.42
C GLU A 455 -17.34 10.51 -11.33
N MET A 456 -17.43 10.79 -12.63
CA MET A 456 -16.67 10.13 -13.69
C MET A 456 -16.11 11.14 -14.69
N GLN A 457 -15.24 10.67 -15.58
CA GLN A 457 -14.49 11.49 -16.53
C GLN A 457 -15.32 12.59 -17.21
N GLY A 458 -14.75 13.79 -17.28
CA GLY A 458 -15.38 14.93 -17.94
C GLY A 458 -16.66 15.41 -17.25
N ALA A 459 -16.91 15.02 -16.00
CA ALA A 459 -18.20 15.19 -15.33
C ALA A 459 -19.38 14.71 -16.18
N GLU A 460 -19.17 13.67 -17.01
CA GLU A 460 -20.23 13.08 -17.84
C GLU A 460 -21.41 12.67 -16.97
N ASN A 461 -21.11 12.15 -15.77
CA ASN A 461 -22.05 12.02 -14.68
C ASN A 461 -21.41 12.45 -13.36
N ILE A 462 -22.24 13.03 -12.50
CA ILE A 462 -21.98 13.23 -11.08
C ILE A 462 -23.19 12.63 -10.37
N TRP A 463 -22.96 11.68 -9.46
CA TRP A 463 -24.02 10.95 -8.78
C TRP A 463 -24.14 11.38 -7.32
N ARG A 464 -25.38 11.42 -6.85
CA ARG A 464 -25.71 11.24 -5.42
C ARG A 464 -26.21 9.82 -5.25
N VAL A 465 -25.51 9.04 -4.46
CA VAL A 465 -25.75 7.62 -4.21
C VAL A 465 -26.28 7.43 -2.79
N ASP A 466 -27.42 6.75 -2.66
CA ASP A 466 -27.91 6.17 -1.41
C ASP A 466 -27.36 4.74 -1.31
N VAL A 467 -26.32 4.55 -0.50
CA VAL A 467 -25.61 3.27 -0.40
C VAL A 467 -26.44 2.18 0.27
N ALA A 468 -27.35 2.54 1.19
CA ALA A 468 -28.21 1.58 1.88
C ALA A 468 -29.28 1.01 0.94
N LYS A 469 -29.75 1.80 -0.01
CA LYS A 469 -30.76 1.38 -1.01
C LYS A 469 -30.16 0.98 -2.36
N SER A 470 -28.86 1.18 -2.55
CA SER A 470 -28.18 1.01 -3.85
C SER A 470 -28.85 1.80 -4.97
N GLN A 471 -29.22 3.06 -4.69
CA GLN A 471 -29.84 3.96 -5.67
C GLN A 471 -28.94 5.14 -5.98
N ALA A 472 -28.84 5.53 -7.25
CA ALA A 472 -28.07 6.70 -7.68
C ALA A 472 -28.96 7.68 -8.45
N LYS A 473 -28.72 8.98 -8.26
CA LYS A 473 -29.32 10.07 -9.04
C LYS A 473 -28.20 10.90 -9.67
N ILE A 474 -28.33 11.21 -10.96
CA ILE A 474 -27.44 12.16 -11.63
C ILE A 474 -27.79 13.58 -11.16
N ILE A 475 -26.78 14.30 -10.68
CA ILE A 475 -26.90 15.63 -10.07
C ILE A 475 -25.90 16.64 -10.66
N LYS A 476 -25.35 16.39 -11.86
CA LYS A 476 -24.38 17.31 -12.49
C LYS A 476 -25.00 18.68 -12.81
N PRO A 477 -24.22 19.78 -12.80
CA PRO A 477 -24.68 21.06 -13.32
C PRO A 477 -24.90 20.98 -14.84
N TYR A 478 -25.93 21.67 -15.34
CA TYR A 478 -26.25 21.79 -16.76
C TYR A 478 -26.07 23.24 -17.23
N ALA A 479 -25.82 23.42 -18.53
CA ALA A 479 -25.85 24.74 -19.15
C ALA A 479 -27.29 25.29 -19.15
N GLU A 480 -27.45 26.55 -18.78
CA GLU A 480 -28.73 27.28 -18.89
C GLU A 480 -28.80 28.06 -20.21
N ASP A 481 -29.97 28.64 -20.52
CA ASP A 481 -30.13 29.47 -21.72
C ASP A 481 -29.16 30.66 -21.69
N GLY A 482 -28.44 30.87 -22.79
CA GLY A 482 -27.39 31.88 -22.92
C GLY A 482 -26.00 31.49 -22.41
N ASP A 483 -25.83 30.30 -21.80
CA ASP A 483 -24.52 29.85 -21.35
C ASP A 483 -23.63 29.34 -22.50
N PRO A 484 -22.30 29.56 -22.43
CA PRO A 484 -21.38 28.88 -23.32
C PRO A 484 -21.38 27.37 -23.03
N LYS A 485 -20.88 26.56 -23.97
CA LYS A 485 -20.60 25.14 -23.73
C LYS A 485 -19.76 25.00 -22.46
N LEU A 486 -20.26 24.23 -21.49
CA LEU A 486 -19.51 23.92 -20.28
C LEU A 486 -18.31 23.03 -20.64
N ARG A 487 -17.14 23.37 -20.08
CA ARG A 487 -15.90 22.61 -20.26
C ARG A 487 -15.50 22.02 -18.92
N PHE A 488 -15.43 20.69 -18.86
CA PHE A 488 -15.02 19.96 -17.67
C PHE A 488 -13.68 19.28 -17.93
N ASN A 489 -12.83 19.27 -16.91
CA ASN A 489 -11.58 18.52 -16.94
C ASN A 489 -11.88 17.01 -17.00
N TRP A 490 -10.93 16.21 -17.50
CA TRP A 490 -10.99 14.75 -17.36
C TRP A 490 -11.20 14.35 -15.90
N ASN A 491 -10.47 14.95 -14.97
CA ASN A 491 -10.67 14.85 -13.52
C ASN A 491 -11.36 16.13 -13.00
N ALA A 492 -12.66 16.24 -13.20
CA ALA A 492 -13.42 17.42 -12.81
C ALA A 492 -13.47 17.58 -11.28
N PRO A 493 -13.24 18.79 -10.72
CA PRO A 493 -13.27 18.96 -9.28
C PRO A 493 -14.69 18.89 -8.74
N LEU A 494 -14.84 18.07 -7.71
CA LEU A 494 -16.00 17.90 -6.85
C LEU A 494 -15.52 18.11 -5.40
N SER A 495 -16.26 18.85 -4.58
CA SER A 495 -15.97 19.01 -3.15
C SER A 495 -17.25 19.21 -2.36
N THR A 496 -17.25 18.81 -1.09
CA THR A 496 -18.28 19.17 -0.11
C THR A 496 -17.79 20.28 0.82
N SER A 497 -18.70 20.92 1.55
CA SER A 497 -18.37 21.96 2.52
C SER A 497 -18.16 21.40 3.92
N LEU A 498 -17.17 21.95 4.65
CA LEU A 498 -16.97 21.66 6.07
C LEU A 498 -17.93 22.44 6.97
N HIS A 499 -18.53 23.52 6.45
CA HIS A 499 -19.38 24.43 7.19
C HIS A 499 -20.87 24.20 6.92
N GLN A 500 -21.22 23.68 5.74
CA GLN A 500 -22.60 23.47 5.30
C GLN A 500 -22.78 22.04 4.76
N PRO A 501 -23.38 21.12 5.55
CA PRO A 501 -23.43 19.68 5.24
C PRO A 501 -23.98 19.32 3.86
N ASP A 502 -25.01 20.03 3.41
CA ASP A 502 -25.74 19.72 2.16
C ASP A 502 -25.09 20.39 0.93
N ARG A 503 -24.03 21.19 1.13
CA ARG A 503 -23.39 21.96 0.07
C ARG A 503 -22.39 21.12 -0.72
N VAL A 504 -22.47 21.22 -2.05
CA VAL A 504 -21.57 20.58 -3.00
C VAL A 504 -21.08 21.61 -4.03
N TYR A 505 -19.80 21.54 -4.38
CA TYR A 505 -19.16 22.34 -5.42
C TYR A 505 -18.73 21.46 -6.59
N VAL A 506 -18.89 21.95 -7.82
CA VAL A 506 -18.40 21.32 -9.05
C VAL A 506 -17.70 22.35 -9.94
N GLY A 507 -16.54 22.02 -10.51
CA GLY A 507 -15.83 22.91 -11.43
C GLY A 507 -15.96 22.51 -12.90
N SER A 508 -16.33 23.49 -13.72
CA SER A 508 -16.18 23.50 -15.18
C SER A 508 -15.11 24.55 -15.54
N GLN A 509 -15.35 25.47 -16.47
CA GLN A 509 -14.66 26.77 -16.47
C GLN A 509 -15.17 27.71 -15.35
N PHE A 510 -16.34 27.40 -14.79
CA PHE A 510 -16.99 28.07 -13.66
C PHE A 510 -16.97 27.19 -12.40
N VAL A 511 -17.05 27.81 -11.23
CA VAL A 511 -17.45 27.14 -9.98
C VAL A 511 -18.97 27.11 -9.90
N HIS A 512 -19.52 25.91 -9.86
CA HIS A 512 -20.95 25.66 -9.59
C HIS A 512 -21.11 25.27 -8.13
N VAL A 513 -22.21 25.70 -7.51
CA VAL A 513 -22.55 25.33 -6.14
C VAL A 513 -24.02 24.96 -6.02
N SER A 514 -24.28 23.92 -5.25
CA SER A 514 -25.59 23.48 -4.79
C SER A 514 -25.61 23.53 -3.26
N ASP A 515 -26.69 24.03 -2.68
CA ASP A 515 -26.93 24.07 -1.22
C ASP A 515 -27.97 23.01 -0.78
N ASP A 516 -28.38 22.13 -1.68
CA ASP A 516 -29.48 21.18 -1.53
C ASP A 516 -29.14 19.78 -2.07
N LYS A 517 -27.89 19.34 -1.84
CA LYS A 517 -27.39 18.00 -2.22
C LYS A 517 -27.45 17.72 -3.73
N GLY A 518 -27.22 18.74 -4.55
CA GLY A 518 -27.17 18.65 -6.01
C GLY A 518 -28.52 18.71 -6.71
N GLU A 519 -29.59 19.17 -6.05
CA GLU A 519 -30.91 19.32 -6.67
C GLU A 519 -30.99 20.59 -7.54
N THR A 520 -30.42 21.69 -7.06
CA THR A 520 -30.31 22.95 -7.80
C THR A 520 -28.89 23.47 -7.81
N TRP A 521 -28.50 24.11 -8.92
CA TRP A 521 -27.16 24.64 -9.14
C TRP A 521 -27.21 26.13 -9.47
N ARG A 522 -26.19 26.86 -9.05
CA ARG A 522 -25.91 28.22 -9.52
C ARG A 522 -24.42 28.40 -9.76
N LYS A 523 -24.07 29.25 -10.73
CA LYS A 523 -22.68 29.69 -10.95
C LYS A 523 -22.27 30.65 -9.84
N LEU A 524 -21.22 30.28 -9.10
CA LEU A 524 -20.61 31.07 -8.05
C LEU A 524 -19.50 31.98 -8.58
N SER A 525 -19.00 31.73 -9.79
CA SER A 525 -17.88 32.47 -10.38
C SER A 525 -18.15 32.85 -11.85
N PRO A 526 -17.40 33.83 -12.40
CA PRO A 526 -17.20 33.96 -13.84
C PRO A 526 -16.29 32.82 -14.36
N ASP A 527 -15.93 32.84 -15.66
CA ASP A 527 -14.91 31.94 -16.20
C ASP A 527 -13.57 32.29 -15.52
N LEU A 528 -13.02 31.35 -14.77
CA LEU A 528 -11.81 31.56 -13.97
C LEU A 528 -10.52 31.22 -14.71
N THR A 529 -10.64 30.79 -15.97
CA THR A 529 -9.56 30.24 -16.80
C THR A 529 -8.98 31.32 -17.72
N THR A 530 -7.93 31.00 -18.47
CA THR A 530 -7.42 31.86 -19.55
C THR A 530 -8.35 31.90 -20.76
N ASN A 531 -9.28 30.94 -20.85
CA ASN A 531 -10.23 30.77 -21.95
C ASN A 531 -9.57 30.86 -23.35
N ASP A 532 -8.36 30.31 -23.51
CA ASP A 532 -7.61 30.33 -24.77
C ASP A 532 -8.25 29.37 -25.79
N PRO A 533 -8.88 29.86 -26.89
CA PRO A 533 -9.55 28.99 -27.85
C PRO A 533 -8.60 28.01 -28.54
N LYS A 534 -7.30 28.33 -28.62
CA LYS A 534 -6.30 27.44 -29.24
C LYS A 534 -6.05 26.17 -28.44
N LYS A 535 -6.44 26.16 -27.15
CA LYS A 535 -6.35 25.01 -26.26
C LYS A 535 -7.68 24.28 -26.10
N GLN A 536 -8.71 24.67 -26.85
CA GLN A 536 -10.07 24.10 -26.78
C GLN A 536 -10.43 23.33 -28.06
N LEU A 537 -9.43 22.68 -28.67
CA LEU A 537 -9.53 21.96 -29.96
C LEU A 537 -9.41 20.44 -29.79
N GLN A 538 -10.00 19.90 -28.72
CA GLN A 538 -10.00 18.46 -28.41
C GLN A 538 -10.47 17.59 -29.59
N GLU A 539 -11.43 18.08 -30.38
CA GLU A 539 -11.98 17.37 -31.55
C GLU A 539 -10.93 17.13 -32.65
N GLU A 540 -9.81 17.88 -32.64
CA GLU A 540 -8.69 17.75 -33.58
C GLU A 540 -7.57 16.85 -33.04
N SER A 541 -7.71 16.32 -31.82
CA SER A 541 -6.71 15.46 -31.16
C SER A 541 -6.69 14.04 -31.74
N GLY A 542 -5.51 13.42 -31.75
CA GLY A 542 -5.28 12.02 -32.14
C GLY A 542 -4.26 11.83 -33.27
N GLY A 543 -4.17 12.76 -34.21
CA GLY A 543 -3.32 12.62 -35.40
C GLY A 543 -3.89 11.59 -36.37
N LEU A 544 -3.13 10.55 -36.74
CA LEU A 544 -3.56 9.53 -37.69
C LEU A 544 -4.76 8.69 -37.22
N SER A 545 -4.97 8.59 -35.92
CA SER A 545 -6.17 8.02 -35.31
C SER A 545 -6.75 9.02 -34.33
N ALA A 546 -7.94 9.55 -34.65
CA ALA A 546 -8.63 10.51 -33.79
C ALA A 546 -8.80 9.96 -32.36
N ASP A 547 -8.56 10.80 -31.36
CA ASP A 547 -8.84 10.50 -29.96
C ASP A 547 -9.56 11.69 -29.34
N ASN A 548 -10.90 11.62 -29.37
CA ASN A 548 -11.77 12.56 -28.69
C ASN A 548 -12.42 11.90 -27.48
N SER A 549 -11.60 11.57 -26.48
CA SER A 549 -12.14 11.08 -25.21
C SER A 549 -12.58 12.23 -24.30
N GLY A 550 -12.01 13.42 -24.45
CA GLY A 550 -12.12 14.51 -23.47
C GLY A 550 -10.91 14.62 -22.53
N ALA A 551 -9.88 13.77 -22.70
CA ALA A 551 -8.68 13.77 -21.89
C ALA A 551 -7.76 14.98 -22.16
N GLU A 552 -7.94 15.62 -23.30
CA GLU A 552 -7.25 16.82 -23.77
C GLU A 552 -8.11 18.09 -23.60
N ASN A 553 -9.28 18.01 -22.95
CA ASN A 553 -10.03 19.19 -22.54
C ASN A 553 -9.19 20.06 -21.61
N HIS A 554 -9.16 21.36 -21.87
CA HIS A 554 -8.30 22.32 -21.17
C HIS A 554 -9.02 23.67 -20.99
N CYS A 555 -8.41 24.58 -20.23
CA CYS A 555 -9.04 25.81 -19.76
C CYS A 555 -10.27 25.47 -18.92
N THR A 556 -10.00 24.68 -17.88
CA THR A 556 -10.97 24.19 -16.91
C THR A 556 -10.45 24.36 -15.48
N VAL A 557 -11.38 24.52 -14.54
CA VAL A 557 -11.10 24.45 -13.11
C VAL A 557 -10.73 23.01 -12.76
N PHE A 558 -9.61 22.83 -12.05
CA PHE A 558 -9.07 21.52 -11.68
C PHE A 558 -9.15 21.22 -10.18
N THR A 559 -9.10 22.27 -9.35
CA THR A 559 -9.21 22.13 -7.89
C THR A 559 -10.03 23.26 -7.29
N ILE A 560 -10.87 22.92 -6.30
CA ILE A 560 -11.71 23.84 -5.52
C ILE A 560 -11.55 23.44 -4.06
N ASN A 561 -11.14 24.36 -3.20
CA ASN A 561 -11.02 24.11 -1.76
C ASN A 561 -11.58 25.29 -0.96
N GLU A 562 -12.63 25.02 -0.18
CA GLU A 562 -13.17 25.92 0.84
C GLU A 562 -12.23 25.95 2.05
N SER A 563 -12.02 27.12 2.64
CA SER A 563 -11.17 27.24 3.84
C SER A 563 -11.79 26.48 5.03
N PRO A 564 -11.03 25.69 5.78
CA PRO A 564 -11.53 25.05 7.00
C PRO A 564 -11.90 26.06 8.10
N LEU A 565 -11.46 27.32 7.98
CA LEU A 565 -11.68 28.38 8.96
C LEU A 565 -12.82 29.35 8.59
N ASP A 566 -13.23 29.37 7.33
CA ASP A 566 -14.27 30.30 6.86
C ASP A 566 -14.92 29.83 5.55
N LYS A 567 -16.25 29.65 5.57
CA LYS A 567 -17.05 29.25 4.39
C LYS A 567 -17.02 30.24 3.23
N ASP A 568 -16.68 31.51 3.51
CA ASP A 568 -16.68 32.57 2.50
C ASP A 568 -15.33 32.69 1.78
N ILE A 569 -14.32 31.91 2.21
CA ILE A 569 -13.00 31.85 1.58
C ILE A 569 -12.90 30.58 0.75
N ILE A 570 -12.77 30.74 -0.58
CA ILE A 570 -12.65 29.61 -1.51
C ILE A 570 -11.47 29.87 -2.45
N TRP A 571 -10.59 28.88 -2.53
CA TRP A 571 -9.45 28.88 -3.45
C TRP A 571 -9.72 27.95 -4.63
N VAL A 572 -9.33 28.41 -5.82
CA VAL A 572 -9.55 27.71 -7.08
C VAL A 572 -8.28 27.70 -7.92
N GLY A 573 -7.96 26.55 -8.49
CA GLY A 573 -6.86 26.35 -9.43
C GLY A 573 -7.36 25.80 -10.77
N THR A 574 -6.72 26.19 -11.86
CA THR A 574 -7.07 25.76 -13.23
C THR A 574 -5.92 24.99 -13.89
N ASP A 575 -6.27 24.16 -14.87
CA ASP A 575 -5.30 23.40 -15.69
C ASP A 575 -4.39 24.28 -16.57
N ASP A 576 -4.84 25.49 -16.87
CA ASP A 576 -4.07 26.53 -17.56
C ASP A 576 -3.29 27.47 -16.64
N GLY A 577 -3.21 27.16 -15.35
CA GLY A 577 -2.26 27.73 -14.41
C GLY A 577 -2.70 28.98 -13.65
N ASN A 578 -3.99 29.30 -13.65
CA ASN A 578 -4.52 30.35 -12.78
C ASN A 578 -4.66 29.85 -11.33
N VAL A 579 -4.43 30.76 -10.39
CA VAL A 579 -4.82 30.67 -8.97
C VAL A 579 -5.77 31.83 -8.68
N GLN A 580 -6.95 31.51 -8.19
CA GLN A 580 -8.03 32.46 -7.90
C GLN A 580 -8.50 32.29 -6.46
N VAL A 581 -8.87 33.39 -5.82
CA VAL A 581 -9.44 33.39 -4.47
C VAL A 581 -10.62 34.32 -4.38
N THR A 582 -11.66 33.89 -3.67
CA THR A 582 -12.72 34.75 -3.15
C THR A 582 -12.64 34.76 -1.63
N MET A 583 -12.87 35.93 -1.03
CA MET A 583 -12.89 36.13 0.43
C MET A 583 -14.28 36.51 0.94
N ASP A 584 -15.28 36.57 0.06
CA ASP A 584 -16.63 37.09 0.32
C ASP A 584 -17.75 36.17 -0.17
N GLY A 585 -17.44 34.87 -0.29
CA GLY A 585 -18.40 33.84 -0.66
C GLY A 585 -18.77 33.88 -2.15
N GLY A 586 -17.82 34.25 -3.01
CA GLY A 586 -17.96 34.24 -4.47
C GLY A 586 -18.54 35.51 -5.08
N LYS A 587 -18.73 36.59 -4.30
CA LYS A 587 -19.21 37.87 -4.84
C LYS A 587 -18.13 38.55 -5.67
N THR A 588 -16.88 38.46 -5.21
CA THR A 588 -15.70 38.93 -5.95
C THR A 588 -14.64 37.84 -6.00
N TRP A 589 -13.92 37.79 -7.12
CA TRP A 589 -12.84 36.84 -7.38
C TRP A 589 -11.57 37.62 -7.74
N THR A 590 -10.45 37.25 -7.12
CA THR A 590 -9.14 37.85 -7.37
C THR A 590 -8.22 36.80 -7.97
N ASN A 591 -7.72 37.05 -9.19
CA ASN A 591 -6.67 36.24 -9.80
C ASN A 591 -5.32 36.68 -9.24
N VAL A 592 -4.67 35.80 -8.47
CA VAL A 592 -3.40 36.08 -7.77
C VAL A 592 -2.18 35.52 -8.48
N THR A 593 -2.36 34.88 -9.63
CA THR A 593 -1.30 34.22 -10.42
C THR A 593 -0.17 35.18 -10.79
N GLY A 594 -0.50 36.44 -11.10
CA GLY A 594 0.50 37.46 -11.47
C GLY A 594 1.50 37.80 -10.36
N ASN A 595 1.21 37.44 -9.10
CA ASN A 595 2.08 37.66 -7.96
C ASN A 595 3.05 36.49 -7.70
N ILE A 596 2.88 35.37 -8.41
CA ILE A 596 3.67 34.16 -8.22
C ILE A 596 4.94 34.27 -9.05
N THR A 597 6.10 34.12 -8.42
CA THR A 597 7.40 34.18 -9.08
C THR A 597 8.13 32.84 -8.96
N GLY A 598 8.98 32.53 -9.94
CA GLY A 598 9.76 31.30 -9.96
C GLY A 598 9.04 30.05 -10.49
N VAL A 599 7.74 30.16 -10.83
CA VAL A 599 6.94 29.12 -11.51
C VAL A 599 6.76 29.52 -12.98
N PRO A 600 6.98 28.63 -13.96
CA PRO A 600 6.74 28.92 -15.37
C PRO A 600 5.27 29.32 -15.63
N LYS A 601 5.04 30.18 -16.62
CA LYS A 601 3.68 30.60 -16.98
C LYS A 601 2.86 29.41 -17.48
N ASN A 602 1.56 29.41 -17.16
CA ASN A 602 0.61 28.36 -17.53
C ASN A 602 0.96 26.96 -16.99
N THR A 603 1.79 26.87 -15.93
CA THR A 603 2.02 25.60 -15.23
C THR A 603 0.74 25.20 -14.51
N TRP A 604 0.30 23.95 -14.64
CA TRP A 604 -0.98 23.47 -14.14
C TRP A 604 -1.10 23.71 -12.62
N THR A 605 -2.14 24.40 -12.15
CA THR A 605 -2.45 24.51 -10.73
C THR A 605 -3.10 23.21 -10.24
N TYR A 606 -2.27 22.23 -9.87
CA TYR A 606 -2.71 20.86 -9.61
C TYR A 606 -3.41 20.70 -8.25
N PHE A 607 -2.95 21.41 -7.21
CA PHE A 607 -3.51 21.28 -5.86
C PHE A 607 -3.45 22.61 -5.09
N ILE A 608 -4.44 22.87 -4.24
CA ILE A 608 -4.42 23.99 -3.28
C ILE A 608 -4.85 23.52 -1.89
N GLU A 609 -4.06 23.79 -0.85
CA GLU A 609 -4.41 23.55 0.56
C GLU A 609 -4.60 24.91 1.28
N PRO A 610 -5.83 25.35 1.57
CA PRO A 610 -6.05 26.44 2.53
C PRO A 610 -5.59 26.00 3.94
N SER A 611 -4.95 26.91 4.70
CA SER A 611 -4.39 26.57 6.00
C SER A 611 -5.45 26.26 7.05
N ASN A 612 -5.10 25.33 7.96
CA ASN A 612 -5.89 25.01 9.15
C ASN A 612 -5.68 26.02 10.29
N PHE A 613 -4.74 26.95 10.17
CA PHE A 613 -4.34 27.87 11.25
C PHE A 613 -4.52 29.35 10.93
N ASP A 614 -4.52 29.74 9.66
CA ASP A 614 -4.69 31.14 9.26
C ASP A 614 -5.51 31.28 7.97
N LYS A 615 -6.50 32.18 8.00
CA LYS A 615 -7.43 32.45 6.90
C LYS A 615 -6.73 33.01 5.65
N ASN A 616 -5.57 33.65 5.80
CA ASN A 616 -4.83 34.25 4.70
C ASN A 616 -3.73 33.32 4.14
N THR A 617 -3.50 32.17 4.77
CA THR A 617 -2.45 31.24 4.39
C THR A 617 -3.00 30.15 3.48
N ALA A 618 -2.30 29.87 2.38
CA ALA A 618 -2.59 28.75 1.50
C ALA A 618 -1.30 28.20 0.87
N PHE A 619 -1.32 26.92 0.53
CA PHE A 619 -0.26 26.23 -0.20
C PHE A 619 -0.79 25.86 -1.59
N VAL A 620 0.03 26.00 -2.62
CA VAL A 620 -0.33 25.68 -4.01
C VAL A 620 0.76 24.79 -4.60
N VAL A 621 0.35 23.67 -5.17
CA VAL A 621 1.20 22.77 -5.95
C VAL A 621 0.96 23.05 -7.43
N PHE A 622 2.05 23.33 -8.15
CA PHE A 622 2.05 23.45 -9.59
C PHE A 622 2.74 22.25 -10.23
N ASP A 623 2.13 21.74 -11.29
CA ASP A 623 2.63 20.57 -12.01
C ASP A 623 3.08 20.94 -13.43
N GLY A 624 4.41 20.87 -13.64
CA GLY A 624 5.06 21.20 -14.90
C GLY A 624 5.36 20.00 -15.80
N HIS A 625 5.07 18.77 -15.37
CA HIS A 625 5.52 17.58 -16.10
C HIS A 625 4.92 17.51 -17.52
N THR A 626 3.71 18.06 -17.72
CA THR A 626 3.04 18.13 -19.03
C THR A 626 3.68 19.13 -20.01
N GLN A 627 4.65 19.91 -19.53
CA GLN A 627 5.52 20.80 -20.31
C GLN A 627 6.98 20.29 -20.34
N ASN A 628 7.20 19.02 -19.97
CA ASN A 628 8.52 18.41 -19.84
C ASN A 628 9.41 19.04 -18.74
N ASP A 629 8.79 19.60 -17.70
CA ASP A 629 9.49 20.16 -16.53
C ASP A 629 9.20 19.31 -15.29
N MET A 630 10.22 18.59 -14.83
CA MET A 630 10.11 17.70 -13.67
C MET A 630 10.37 18.38 -12.32
N LYS A 631 10.62 19.70 -12.32
CA LYS A 631 10.96 20.43 -11.10
C LYS A 631 9.73 20.53 -10.16
N PRO A 632 9.90 20.32 -8.85
CA PRO A 632 8.81 20.56 -7.90
C PRO A 632 8.55 22.05 -7.69
N TYR A 633 7.28 22.42 -7.77
CA TYR A 633 6.79 23.76 -7.48
C TYR A 633 5.70 23.72 -6.43
N VAL A 634 6.08 24.06 -5.19
CA VAL A 634 5.13 24.21 -4.08
C VAL A 634 5.32 25.58 -3.47
N MET A 635 4.27 26.39 -3.53
CA MET A 635 4.29 27.80 -3.16
C MET A 635 3.36 28.02 -1.97
N LYS A 636 3.78 28.86 -1.02
CA LYS A 636 2.99 29.27 0.15
C LYS A 636 2.77 30.78 0.10
N THR A 637 1.54 31.20 0.38
CA THR A 637 1.18 32.59 0.70
C THR A 637 0.74 32.66 2.16
N ILE A 638 0.89 33.84 2.77
CA ILE A 638 0.41 34.16 4.13
C ILE A 638 -0.44 35.44 4.17
N ASP A 639 -0.75 36.00 2.99
CA ASP A 639 -1.38 37.32 2.83
C ASP A 639 -2.48 37.30 1.75
N ALA A 640 -3.15 36.16 1.62
CA ALA A 640 -4.21 35.90 0.64
C ALA A 640 -3.75 36.08 -0.82
N GLY A 641 -2.52 35.63 -1.12
CA GLY A 641 -1.98 35.54 -2.48
C GLY A 641 -1.29 36.80 -2.98
N LYS A 642 -1.03 37.79 -2.13
CA LYS A 642 -0.29 39.00 -2.51
C LYS A 642 1.22 38.72 -2.65
N THR A 643 1.76 37.85 -1.81
CA THR A 643 3.15 37.38 -1.88
C THR A 643 3.24 35.86 -1.74
N TRP A 644 4.30 35.30 -2.31
CA TRP A 644 4.51 33.86 -2.42
C TRP A 644 5.96 33.46 -2.14
N LYS A 645 6.16 32.32 -1.48
CA LYS A 645 7.47 31.72 -1.23
C LYS A 645 7.44 30.24 -1.55
N SER A 646 8.49 29.72 -2.18
CA SER A 646 8.64 28.27 -2.34
C SER A 646 8.90 27.59 -0.98
N VAL A 647 8.29 26.42 -0.78
CA VAL A 647 8.46 25.59 0.44
C VAL A 647 9.17 24.26 0.16
N VAL A 648 9.73 24.10 -1.04
CA VAL A 648 10.49 22.93 -1.46
C VAL A 648 11.92 23.33 -1.85
N ASN A 649 12.84 22.38 -1.74
CA ASN A 649 14.25 22.54 -2.05
C ASN A 649 14.76 21.28 -2.81
N ASP A 650 16.07 21.13 -2.93
CA ASP A 650 16.74 20.03 -3.63
C ASP A 650 16.53 18.64 -2.99
N GLN A 651 15.98 18.57 -1.77
CA GLN A 651 15.61 17.31 -1.12
C GLN A 651 14.37 16.66 -1.75
N ILE A 652 13.61 17.41 -2.55
CA ILE A 652 12.48 16.91 -3.34
C ILE A 652 12.96 16.75 -4.80
N PRO A 653 13.19 15.51 -5.28
CA PRO A 653 13.88 15.29 -6.55
C PRO A 653 12.99 15.38 -7.79
N VAL A 654 11.66 15.36 -7.63
CA VAL A 654 10.67 15.28 -8.71
C VAL A 654 9.42 16.07 -8.36
N PHE A 655 8.62 16.43 -9.35
CA PHE A 655 7.39 17.20 -9.19
C PHE A 655 6.45 16.62 -8.11
N ALA A 656 5.74 17.54 -7.46
CA ALA A 656 4.81 17.24 -6.40
C ALA A 656 3.37 17.11 -6.94
N ARG A 657 2.54 16.34 -6.24
CA ARG A 657 1.14 16.10 -6.59
C ARG A 657 0.19 16.65 -5.52
N SER A 658 0.55 16.58 -4.24
CA SER A 658 -0.33 17.07 -3.17
C SER A 658 0.47 17.52 -1.95
N ILE A 659 -0.09 18.45 -1.18
CA ILE A 659 0.46 18.87 0.11
C ILE A 659 -0.66 18.89 1.15
N LYS A 660 -0.37 18.44 2.37
CA LYS A 660 -1.30 18.47 3.49
C LYS A 660 -0.64 19.09 4.72
N GLU A 661 -1.26 20.14 5.25
CA GLU A 661 -0.86 20.73 6.52
C GLU A 661 -1.46 19.92 7.67
N ASP A 662 -0.68 19.62 8.71
CA ASP A 662 -1.22 18.92 9.89
C ASP A 662 -2.29 19.76 10.60
N LEU A 663 -3.26 19.08 11.22
CA LEU A 663 -4.39 19.74 11.87
C LEU A 663 -4.08 20.33 13.25
N LYS A 664 -2.90 20.03 13.84
CA LYS A 664 -2.54 20.42 15.21
C LYS A 664 -1.15 21.07 15.33
N ASN A 665 -0.25 20.85 14.37
CA ASN A 665 1.09 21.43 14.34
C ASN A 665 1.33 22.17 13.00
N PRO A 666 1.42 23.52 12.99
CA PRO A 666 1.60 24.30 11.75
C PRO A 666 2.95 24.11 11.06
N ASN A 667 3.90 23.43 11.70
CA ASN A 667 5.23 23.16 11.13
C ASN A 667 5.35 21.74 10.53
N LEU A 668 4.35 20.88 10.75
CA LEU A 668 4.32 19.50 10.24
C LEU A 668 3.50 19.43 8.96
N TRP A 669 4.14 19.16 7.82
CA TRP A 669 3.46 18.99 6.54
C TRP A 669 3.86 17.68 5.87
N TYR A 670 2.94 17.18 5.05
CA TYR A 670 3.07 15.97 4.25
C TYR A 670 3.04 16.37 2.78
N LEU A 671 3.99 15.89 1.99
CA LEU A 671 4.09 16.16 0.56
C LEU A 671 4.03 14.84 -0.22
N GLY A 672 2.97 14.67 -1.00
CA GLY A 672 2.83 13.60 -1.97
C GLY A 672 3.52 13.99 -3.26
N THR A 673 4.45 13.16 -3.73
CA THR A 673 5.21 13.37 -4.98
C THR A 673 5.00 12.20 -5.93
N GLU A 674 5.55 12.30 -7.14
CA GLU A 674 5.63 11.17 -8.07
C GLU A 674 6.45 9.99 -7.52
N SER A 675 7.34 10.23 -6.54
CA SER A 675 8.28 9.24 -6.02
C SER A 675 8.03 8.81 -4.57
N GLY A 676 6.84 9.11 -4.02
CA GLY A 676 6.46 8.76 -2.65
C GLY A 676 6.16 9.95 -1.74
N LEU A 677 6.09 9.66 -0.43
CA LEU A 677 5.74 10.61 0.63
C LEU A 677 7.00 11.30 1.17
N TYR A 678 6.95 12.62 1.31
CA TYR A 678 7.96 13.40 2.04
C TYR A 678 7.31 14.13 3.21
N VAL A 679 8.03 14.26 4.32
CA VAL A 679 7.55 14.89 5.55
C VAL A 679 8.53 15.96 5.99
N THR A 680 7.99 17.12 6.39
CA THR A 680 8.72 18.19 7.06
C THR A 680 8.15 18.38 8.46
N VAL A 681 9.00 18.70 9.43
CA VAL A 681 8.60 19.03 10.82
C VAL A 681 8.96 20.47 11.21
N ASP A 682 9.58 21.23 10.30
CA ASP A 682 10.08 22.58 10.50
C ASP A 682 9.61 23.57 9.42
N ALA A 683 8.38 23.36 8.94
CA ALA A 683 7.69 24.25 8.00
C ALA A 683 8.39 24.40 6.64
N GLY A 684 8.85 23.28 6.08
CA GLY A 684 9.42 23.16 4.74
C GLY A 684 10.87 23.61 4.64
N GLN A 685 11.56 23.79 5.78
CA GLN A 685 13.00 24.07 5.78
C GLN A 685 13.78 22.79 5.45
N ASN A 686 13.35 21.64 5.99
CA ASN A 686 13.91 20.34 5.67
C ASN A 686 12.81 19.31 5.35
N TRP A 687 13.06 18.49 4.35
CA TRP A 687 12.21 17.38 3.95
C TRP A 687 12.94 16.05 4.09
N ALA A 688 12.21 15.02 4.49
CA ALA A 688 12.68 13.64 4.44
C ALA A 688 11.64 12.72 3.82
N LYS A 689 12.08 11.84 2.91
CA LYS A 689 11.26 10.79 2.30
C LYS A 689 10.83 9.78 3.35
N PHE A 690 9.56 9.44 3.48
CA PHE A 690 9.07 8.44 4.43
C PHE A 690 9.12 7.05 3.78
N GLU A 691 9.91 6.12 4.35
CA GLU A 691 10.20 4.82 3.73
C GLU A 691 9.70 3.63 4.56
N ASN A 692 9.06 3.89 5.71
CA ASN A 692 8.63 2.86 6.64
C ASN A 692 7.37 2.13 6.16
N ASN A 693 7.58 1.05 5.39
CA ASN A 693 6.53 0.30 4.70
C ASN A 693 5.75 1.16 3.68
N MET A 694 6.44 2.11 3.06
CA MET A 694 5.88 3.01 2.06
C MET A 694 6.66 2.85 0.75
N PRO A 695 6.07 2.25 -0.30
CA PRO A 695 6.69 2.17 -1.61
C PRO A 695 6.94 3.57 -2.20
N ALA A 696 7.90 3.69 -3.12
CA ALA A 696 8.13 4.94 -3.87
C ALA A 696 7.09 5.15 -5.00
N VAL A 697 5.81 5.06 -4.63
CA VAL A 697 4.63 5.21 -5.49
C VAL A 697 4.15 6.65 -5.55
N ALA A 698 3.59 7.07 -6.69
CA ALA A 698 2.96 8.38 -6.82
C ALA A 698 1.78 8.54 -5.85
N ILE A 699 1.73 9.69 -5.14
CA ILE A 699 0.67 10.01 -4.16
C ILE A 699 -0.14 11.20 -4.68
N HIS A 700 -1.27 10.92 -5.32
CA HIS A 700 -2.06 11.96 -5.99
C HIS A 700 -2.85 12.84 -5.01
N TYR A 701 -3.26 12.28 -3.86
CA TYR A 701 -4.04 13.00 -2.86
C TYR A 701 -3.83 12.44 -1.45
N MET A 702 -4.05 13.28 -0.44
CA MET A 702 -3.98 12.90 0.97
C MET A 702 -5.14 13.52 1.76
N ALA A 703 -5.66 12.77 2.72
CA ALA A 703 -6.64 13.23 3.70
C ALA A 703 -6.14 12.97 5.13
N LEU A 704 -6.45 13.87 6.05
CA LEU A 704 -6.13 13.72 7.48
C LEU A 704 -7.41 13.57 8.28
N HIS A 705 -7.59 12.43 8.95
CA HIS A 705 -8.73 12.21 9.82
C HIS A 705 -8.52 12.96 11.15
N PRO A 706 -9.39 13.92 11.53
CA PRO A 706 -9.17 14.79 12.70
C PRO A 706 -9.22 14.03 14.03
N GLU A 707 -10.22 13.16 14.17
CA GLU A 707 -10.35 12.31 15.36
C GLU A 707 -9.31 11.22 15.35
N GLU A 708 -9.19 10.43 14.26
CA GLU A 708 -8.26 9.30 14.18
C GLU A 708 -6.77 9.67 14.20
N ASN A 709 -6.42 10.91 13.85
CA ASN A 709 -5.04 11.34 13.59
C ASN A 709 -4.38 10.51 12.47
N ALA A 710 -5.18 9.94 11.56
CA ALA A 710 -4.69 9.08 10.49
C ALA A 710 -4.42 9.91 9.23
N LEU A 711 -3.28 9.67 8.56
CA LEU A 711 -3.01 10.17 7.21
C LEU A 711 -3.38 9.08 6.20
N ILE A 712 -4.38 9.35 5.38
CA ILE A 712 -4.92 8.45 4.35
C ILE A 712 -4.41 8.94 3.00
N MET A 713 -3.82 8.05 2.20
CA MET A 713 -3.13 8.41 0.96
C MET A 713 -3.73 7.67 -0.24
N ALA A 714 -4.10 8.42 -1.29
CA ALA A 714 -4.40 7.90 -2.62
C ALA A 714 -3.09 7.63 -3.34
N THR A 715 -2.76 6.36 -3.55
CA THR A 715 -1.61 5.99 -4.37
C THR A 715 -2.05 5.55 -5.76
N HIS A 716 -1.25 5.90 -6.76
CA HIS A 716 -1.56 5.58 -8.16
C HIS A 716 -0.91 4.24 -8.57
N GLY A 717 -1.28 3.16 -7.89
CA GLY A 717 -0.80 1.80 -8.20
C GLY A 717 -0.58 0.88 -7.00
N ARG A 718 -0.81 1.35 -5.76
CA ARG A 718 -0.72 0.54 -4.54
C ARG A 718 -1.98 0.72 -3.65
N GLY A 719 -3.13 1.06 -4.25
CA GLY A 719 -4.39 1.26 -3.53
C GLY A 719 -4.32 2.39 -2.48
N VAL A 720 -5.05 2.21 -1.37
CA VAL A 720 -4.98 3.13 -0.22
C VAL A 720 -3.93 2.66 0.78
N ILE A 721 -3.10 3.61 1.21
CA ILE A 721 -2.13 3.44 2.29
C ILE A 721 -2.44 4.43 3.43
N ILE A 722 -2.36 3.96 4.68
CA ILE A 722 -2.70 4.73 5.88
C ILE A 722 -1.50 4.76 6.84
N ILE A 723 -1.13 5.94 7.34
CA ILE A 723 -0.39 6.06 8.61
C ILE A 723 -1.43 6.26 9.70
N ASP A 724 -1.62 5.23 10.53
CA ASP A 724 -2.77 5.14 11.46
C ASP A 724 -2.80 6.23 12.54
N ASP A 725 -1.63 6.77 12.92
CA ASP A 725 -1.52 7.83 13.91
C ASP A 725 -0.27 8.67 13.69
N VAL A 726 -0.47 9.92 13.27
CA VAL A 726 0.60 10.90 13.04
C VAL A 726 1.03 11.65 14.30
N THR A 727 0.41 11.39 15.46
CA THR A 727 0.76 12.03 16.73
C THR A 727 2.25 11.94 17.07
N PRO A 728 2.95 10.80 16.84
CA PRO A 728 4.39 10.73 17.07
C PRO A 728 5.21 11.69 16.20
N LEU A 729 4.79 11.94 14.96
CA LEU A 729 5.47 12.89 14.06
C LEU A 729 5.35 14.33 14.57
N ARG A 730 4.20 14.70 15.17
CA ARG A 730 3.99 16.02 15.80
C ARG A 730 4.94 16.31 16.95
N LYS A 731 5.52 15.28 17.57
CA LYS A 731 6.45 15.37 18.70
C LYS A 731 7.91 15.44 18.30
N ILE A 732 8.23 15.41 17.00
CA ILE A 732 9.57 15.70 16.50
C ILE A 732 9.76 17.23 16.54
N THR A 733 10.22 17.72 17.68
CA THR A 733 10.50 19.15 17.91
C THR A 733 11.93 19.35 18.39
N GLU A 734 12.44 20.58 18.37
CA GLU A 734 13.77 20.89 18.92
C GLU A 734 13.91 20.46 20.38
N GLU A 735 12.87 20.70 21.18
CA GLU A 735 12.82 20.31 22.59
C GLU A 735 12.95 18.79 22.76
N ALA A 736 12.26 18.00 21.93
CA ALA A 736 12.36 16.55 21.96
C ALA A 736 13.77 16.05 21.57
N MET A 737 14.45 16.76 20.68
CA MET A 737 15.83 16.44 20.26
C MET A 737 16.86 16.67 21.38
N GLU A 738 16.57 17.52 22.36
CA GLU A 738 17.44 17.77 23.52
C GLU A 738 17.29 16.73 24.62
N LYS A 739 16.12 16.09 24.72
CA LYS A 739 15.83 15.05 25.71
C LYS A 739 16.45 13.71 25.31
N GLU A 740 17.04 13.03 26.31
CA GLU A 740 17.60 11.69 26.13
C GLU A 740 16.54 10.63 25.80
N LEU A 741 15.35 10.80 26.38
CA LEU A 741 14.14 10.05 26.12
C LEU A 741 12.95 10.96 26.45
N ASP A 742 11.97 11.03 25.55
CA ASP A 742 10.73 11.76 25.78
C ASP A 742 9.53 10.88 25.43
N PHE A 743 8.61 10.69 26.37
CA PHE A 743 7.41 9.90 26.10
C PHE A 743 6.44 10.68 25.22
N ILE A 744 5.76 9.95 24.34
CA ILE A 744 4.75 10.50 23.44
C ILE A 744 3.40 9.93 23.86
N THR A 745 2.56 10.79 24.43
CA THR A 745 1.17 10.42 24.74
C THR A 745 0.40 10.19 23.44
N VAL A 746 -0.03 8.95 23.26
CA VAL A 746 -0.98 8.54 22.20
C VAL A 746 -2.37 8.34 22.80
N LYS A 747 -3.37 8.09 21.95
CA LYS A 747 -4.73 7.86 22.42
C LYS A 747 -4.83 6.66 23.36
N PRO A 748 -5.83 6.66 24.27
CA PRO A 748 -6.18 5.49 25.05
C PRO A 748 -6.45 4.28 24.15
N THR A 749 -6.03 3.11 24.60
CA THR A 749 -6.23 1.86 23.87
C THR A 749 -7.57 1.25 24.28
N VAL A 750 -8.41 0.92 23.31
CA VAL A 750 -9.63 0.15 23.55
C VAL A 750 -9.27 -1.34 23.62
N ILE A 751 -9.62 -2.00 24.72
CA ILE A 751 -9.40 -3.44 24.93
C ILE A 751 -10.20 -4.20 23.87
N ASN A 752 -9.53 -5.09 23.12
CA ASN A 752 -10.18 -5.86 22.08
C ASN A 752 -10.98 -7.02 22.67
N GLU A 753 -12.28 -7.01 22.42
CA GLU A 753 -13.23 -8.05 22.88
C GLU A 753 -13.82 -8.87 21.73
N SER A 754 -13.33 -8.62 20.51
CA SER A 754 -13.81 -9.35 19.34
C SER A 754 -13.37 -10.80 19.36
N SER A 755 -14.27 -11.69 18.95
CA SER A 755 -13.99 -13.10 18.68
C SER A 755 -14.08 -13.34 17.18
N SER A 756 -13.22 -14.22 16.66
CA SER A 756 -13.31 -14.70 15.28
C SER A 756 -13.94 -16.09 15.23
N PHE A 757 -14.76 -16.35 14.21
CA PHE A 757 -15.27 -17.68 13.90
C PHE A 757 -14.47 -18.32 12.76
N GLN A 758 -14.74 -19.59 12.49
CA GLN A 758 -14.14 -20.31 11.36
C GLN A 758 -14.34 -19.52 10.06
N SER A 759 -13.25 -19.31 9.33
CA SER A 759 -13.24 -18.70 8.01
C SER A 759 -12.66 -19.68 7.00
N PHE A 760 -13.12 -19.61 5.75
CA PHE A 760 -12.60 -20.39 4.63
C PHE A 760 -11.97 -19.43 3.60
N PRO A 761 -10.91 -18.70 3.94
CA PRO A 761 -10.29 -17.75 3.01
C PRO A 761 -9.68 -18.49 1.83
N ALA A 762 -9.83 -17.94 0.62
CA ALA A 762 -9.04 -18.35 -0.52
C ALA A 762 -7.66 -17.69 -0.42
N VAL A 763 -6.58 -18.48 -0.49
CA VAL A 763 -5.19 -17.98 -0.39
C VAL A 763 -4.84 -16.96 -1.49
N GLY A 764 -5.61 -16.90 -2.58
CA GLY A 764 -5.40 -15.99 -3.70
C GLY A 764 -6.12 -14.64 -3.63
N GLU A 765 -6.80 -14.32 -2.52
CA GLU A 765 -7.41 -13.01 -2.32
C GLU A 765 -6.55 -12.11 -1.43
N TYR A 766 -6.45 -10.83 -1.79
CA TYR A 766 -5.81 -9.84 -0.95
C TYR A 766 -6.64 -9.56 0.30
N VAL A 767 -5.97 -9.48 1.44
CA VAL A 767 -6.54 -9.05 2.72
C VAL A 767 -5.65 -7.97 3.29
N GLY A 768 -6.18 -6.75 3.39
CA GLY A 768 -5.50 -5.62 4.01
C GLY A 768 -5.37 -5.79 5.52
N ASP A 769 -4.24 -5.38 6.07
CA ASP A 769 -3.97 -5.47 7.51
C ASP A 769 -4.87 -4.52 8.31
N ASN A 770 -5.11 -4.83 9.58
CA ASN A 770 -5.73 -3.92 10.54
C ASN A 770 -4.68 -3.08 11.29
N PRO A 771 -5.07 -1.93 11.87
CA PRO A 771 -4.23 -1.29 12.88
C PRO A 771 -4.05 -2.21 14.10
N THR A 772 -2.95 -2.04 14.84
CA THR A 772 -2.70 -2.83 16.05
C THR A 772 -3.81 -2.65 17.08
N THR A 773 -4.19 -3.75 17.74
CA THR A 773 -5.12 -3.73 18.88
C THR A 773 -4.40 -3.70 20.22
N SER A 774 -3.07 -3.69 20.23
CA SER A 774 -2.26 -3.65 21.44
C SER A 774 -2.13 -2.22 21.96
N ALA A 775 -1.89 -2.08 23.26
CA ALA A 775 -1.56 -0.80 23.84
C ALA A 775 -0.20 -0.32 23.34
N ARG A 776 -0.17 0.89 22.78
CA ARG A 776 1.03 1.48 22.18
C ARG A 776 1.75 2.34 23.20
N ILE A 777 3.01 2.02 23.46
CA ILE A 777 3.93 2.80 24.28
C ILE A 777 4.92 3.46 23.34
N VAL A 778 4.79 4.77 23.15
CA VAL A 778 5.57 5.52 22.16
C VAL A 778 6.49 6.51 22.87
N TYR A 779 7.73 6.61 22.41
CA TYR A 779 8.70 7.57 22.92
C TYR A 779 9.75 7.92 21.87
N PHE A 780 10.33 9.11 21.99
CA PHE A 780 11.41 9.60 21.17
C PHE A 780 12.75 9.43 21.89
N MET A 781 13.82 9.09 21.17
CA MET A 781 15.19 9.15 21.68
C MET A 781 16.08 9.94 20.74
N ASN A 782 16.79 10.93 21.26
CA ASN A 782 17.70 11.75 20.46
C ASN A 782 18.93 10.99 19.94
N LYS A 783 19.26 9.84 20.55
CA LYS A 783 20.38 8.97 20.17
C LYS A 783 20.01 7.50 20.37
N ARG A 784 20.62 6.63 19.56
CA ARG A 784 20.54 5.17 19.73
C ARG A 784 21.12 4.75 21.07
N HIS A 785 20.43 3.85 21.77
CA HIS A 785 20.94 3.24 23.00
C HIS A 785 21.85 2.05 22.69
N THR A 786 23.16 2.22 22.88
CA THR A 786 24.18 1.20 22.56
C THR A 786 24.83 0.56 23.79
N PHE A 787 24.91 1.27 24.92
CA PHE A 787 25.64 0.82 26.11
C PHE A 787 24.76 0.86 27.37
N GLY A 788 24.94 -0.12 28.26
CA GLY A 788 24.20 -0.21 29.52
C GLY A 788 22.84 -0.90 29.38
N LYS A 789 22.27 -1.30 30.54
CA LYS A 789 20.97 -1.98 30.60
C LYS A 789 19.85 -0.96 30.36
N MET A 790 18.87 -1.36 29.57
CA MET A 790 17.61 -0.64 29.38
C MET A 790 16.46 -1.63 29.55
N THR A 791 15.54 -1.35 30.46
CA THR A 791 14.35 -2.18 30.72
C THR A 791 13.08 -1.35 30.71
N MET A 792 11.96 -2.00 30.42
CA MET A 792 10.64 -1.41 30.45
C MET A 792 9.73 -2.28 31.31
N GLU A 793 9.01 -1.67 32.24
CA GLU A 793 8.08 -2.33 33.15
C GLU A 793 6.75 -1.57 33.15
N VAL A 794 5.64 -2.29 33.31
CA VAL A 794 4.29 -1.71 33.41
C VAL A 794 3.71 -2.01 34.77
N PHE A 795 3.13 -1.00 35.42
CA PHE A 795 2.53 -1.07 36.74
C PHE A 795 1.06 -0.65 36.70
N ASP A 796 0.23 -1.28 37.51
CA ASP A 796 -1.16 -0.87 37.73
C ASP A 796 -1.27 0.36 38.64
N GLU A 797 -2.49 0.83 38.89
CA GLU A 797 -2.79 1.98 39.76
C GLU A 797 -2.39 1.78 41.23
N ASN A 798 -2.20 0.54 41.67
CA ASN A 798 -1.79 0.18 43.03
C ASN A 798 -0.26 0.03 43.15
N GLY A 799 0.48 0.19 42.05
CA GLY A 799 1.93 0.03 42.00
C GLY A 799 2.41 -1.43 41.86
N TYR A 800 1.53 -2.37 41.53
CA TYR A 800 1.92 -3.75 41.24
C TYR A 800 2.42 -3.86 39.80
N LYS A 801 3.55 -4.53 39.61
CA LYS A 801 4.08 -4.80 38.26
C LYS A 801 3.22 -5.84 37.55
N VAL A 802 2.70 -5.48 36.38
CA VAL A 802 1.83 -6.34 35.56
C VAL A 802 2.52 -6.89 34.30
N ALA A 803 3.56 -6.23 33.79
CA ALA A 803 4.32 -6.70 32.63
C ALA A 803 5.79 -6.26 32.63
N ASP A 804 6.64 -7.11 32.04
CA ASP A 804 8.01 -6.79 31.63
C ASP A 804 8.04 -6.70 30.09
N LEU A 805 8.52 -5.58 29.55
CA LEU A 805 8.59 -5.32 28.11
C LEU A 805 10.03 -5.05 27.66
N ILE A 806 10.28 -5.22 26.37
CA ILE A 806 11.58 -4.94 25.76
C ILE A 806 11.53 -3.54 25.13
N PRO A 807 12.26 -2.55 25.65
CA PRO A 807 12.29 -1.22 25.05
C PRO A 807 13.01 -1.25 23.70
N GLY A 808 12.47 -0.53 22.72
CA GLY A 808 13.17 -0.12 21.51
C GLY A 808 14.42 0.73 21.82
N LYS A 809 15.47 0.52 21.04
CA LYS A 809 16.80 1.11 21.29
C LYS A 809 17.24 2.08 20.20
N SER A 810 16.39 2.34 19.20
CA SER A 810 16.74 3.13 18.01
C SER A 810 16.74 4.63 18.32
N LYS A 811 17.54 5.41 17.57
CA LYS A 811 17.33 6.86 17.50
C LYS A 811 15.94 7.12 16.89
N GLY A 812 15.33 8.24 17.23
CA GLY A 812 14.02 8.63 16.71
C GLY A 812 12.85 8.04 17.49
N ILE A 813 11.71 7.89 16.81
CA ILE A 813 10.49 7.34 17.39
C ILE A 813 10.63 5.83 17.61
N ASN A 814 10.35 5.37 18.82
CA ASN A 814 10.23 3.96 19.17
C ASN A 814 8.79 3.67 19.60
N GLU A 815 8.28 2.48 19.25
CA GLU A 815 6.99 1.97 19.69
C GLU A 815 7.17 0.58 20.25
N VAL A 816 6.62 0.34 21.44
CA VAL A 816 6.51 -0.97 22.06
C VAL A 816 5.04 -1.28 22.28
N GLN A 817 4.61 -2.48 21.89
CA GLN A 817 3.23 -2.92 22.00
C GLN A 817 3.06 -3.83 23.23
N TRP A 818 2.03 -3.56 24.02
CA TRP A 818 1.61 -4.39 25.14
C TRP A 818 0.17 -4.88 24.92
N ASN A 819 -0.01 -6.19 24.91
CA ASN A 819 -1.34 -6.81 24.74
C ASN A 819 -2.22 -6.72 25.98
N TYR A 820 -1.94 -5.81 26.93
CA TYR A 820 -2.68 -5.64 28.19
C TYR A 820 -2.93 -6.95 28.93
N THR A 821 -1.97 -7.88 28.86
CA THR A 821 -2.06 -9.19 29.48
C THR A 821 -1.01 -9.36 30.57
N LEU A 822 -1.39 -10.09 31.62
CA LEU A 822 -0.49 -10.67 32.62
C LEU A 822 0.27 -11.86 32.01
N LYS A 823 1.24 -12.40 32.76
CA LYS A 823 1.85 -13.69 32.41
C LYS A 823 0.81 -14.81 32.57
N PRO A 824 0.80 -15.83 31.69
CA PRO A 824 0.01 -17.04 31.92
C PRO A 824 0.41 -17.75 33.22
N PRO A 825 -0.50 -18.48 33.88
CA PRO A 825 -0.20 -19.21 35.12
C PRO A 825 0.84 -20.29 34.88
N LYS A 826 1.67 -20.56 35.90
CA LYS A 826 2.48 -21.79 35.91
C LYS A 826 1.53 -23.00 35.85
N THR A 827 1.82 -23.94 34.96
CA THR A 827 1.01 -25.15 34.75
C THR A 827 1.75 -26.40 35.21
N ALA A 828 1.02 -27.32 35.84
CA ALA A 828 1.60 -28.59 36.28
C ALA A 828 2.14 -29.40 35.08
N LYS A 829 3.31 -30.01 35.25
CA LYS A 829 3.92 -30.86 34.22
C LYS A 829 3.08 -32.12 34.01
N GLY A 830 2.67 -32.38 32.78
CA GLY A 830 1.92 -33.58 32.37
C GLY A 830 2.43 -34.14 31.05
N LYS A 831 1.90 -35.29 30.62
CA LYS A 831 2.26 -35.94 29.36
C LYS A 831 1.72 -35.20 28.14
N THR A 832 0.60 -34.49 28.30
CA THR A 832 -0.09 -33.75 27.23
C THR A 832 -0.03 -32.23 27.42
N PHE A 833 -0.25 -31.48 26.34
CA PHE A 833 -0.50 -30.04 26.41
C PHE A 833 -1.84 -29.73 27.08
N THR A 834 -1.90 -28.59 27.76
CA THR A 834 -3.13 -28.08 28.39
C THR A 834 -3.41 -26.67 27.90
N PHE A 835 -4.07 -26.56 26.74
CA PHE A 835 -4.17 -25.31 25.97
C PHE A 835 -4.76 -24.14 26.75
N GLY A 836 -5.75 -24.38 27.62
CA GLY A 836 -6.33 -23.31 28.44
C GLY A 836 -5.31 -22.67 29.39
N GLY A 837 -4.25 -23.38 29.77
CA GLY A 837 -3.16 -22.84 30.59
C GLY A 837 -2.20 -21.92 29.84
N PHE A 838 -2.34 -21.79 28.52
CA PHE A 838 -1.62 -20.79 27.73
C PHE A 838 -2.35 -19.44 27.68
N ALA A 839 -3.62 -19.38 28.13
CA ALA A 839 -4.37 -18.14 28.17
C ALA A 839 -3.71 -17.16 29.15
N ALA A 840 -3.53 -15.92 28.69
CA ALA A 840 -3.00 -14.83 29.49
C ALA A 840 -4.17 -13.94 29.96
N PRO A 841 -4.35 -13.71 31.28
CA PRO A 841 -5.41 -12.82 31.75
C PRO A 841 -5.19 -11.40 31.23
N THR A 842 -6.25 -10.77 30.74
CA THR A 842 -6.25 -9.34 30.43
C THR A 842 -6.38 -8.52 31.72
N VAL A 843 -5.67 -7.41 31.80
CA VAL A 843 -5.87 -6.43 32.89
C VAL A 843 -7.12 -5.56 32.62
N PRO A 844 -7.78 -5.01 33.65
CA PRO A 844 -8.98 -4.20 33.46
C PRO A 844 -8.68 -2.85 32.79
N ALA A 845 -9.71 -2.19 32.28
CA ALA A 845 -9.61 -0.79 31.87
C ALA A 845 -9.17 0.09 33.05
N GLY A 846 -8.33 1.08 32.79
CA GLY A 846 -7.71 1.90 33.82
C GLY A 846 -6.40 2.55 33.37
N LYS A 847 -5.72 3.18 34.32
CA LYS A 847 -4.44 3.86 34.11
C LYS A 847 -3.29 2.94 34.53
N TYR A 848 -2.25 2.91 33.70
CA TYR A 848 -1.06 2.09 33.93
C TYR A 848 0.19 2.93 33.79
N THR A 849 1.12 2.79 34.73
CA THR A 849 2.40 3.50 34.70
C THR A 849 3.43 2.64 33.97
N VAL A 850 3.93 3.16 32.86
CA VAL A 850 5.08 2.60 32.14
C VAL A 850 6.34 3.24 32.69
N LYS A 851 7.32 2.42 33.04
CA LYS A 851 8.64 2.82 33.53
C LYS A 851 9.73 2.30 32.62
N ILE A 852 10.55 3.19 32.06
CA ILE A 852 11.78 2.85 31.36
C ILE A 852 12.97 3.21 32.25
N ASN A 853 13.75 2.20 32.62
CA ASN A 853 15.04 2.41 33.28
C ASN A 853 16.12 2.36 32.21
N LYS A 854 16.86 3.46 32.03
CA LYS A 854 17.96 3.57 31.07
C LYS A 854 19.24 3.92 31.84
N GLY A 855 20.10 2.92 32.07
CA GLY A 855 21.25 3.08 32.96
C GLY A 855 20.79 3.37 34.39
N ASN A 856 21.16 4.53 34.93
CA ASN A 856 20.78 5.02 36.26
C ASN A 856 19.63 6.04 36.23
N LYS A 857 19.04 6.30 35.06
CA LYS A 857 17.90 7.22 34.89
C LYS A 857 16.61 6.45 34.74
N GLU A 858 15.56 7.03 35.31
CA GLU A 858 14.21 6.51 35.28
C GLU A 858 13.32 7.50 34.55
N PHE A 859 12.50 6.97 33.62
CA PHE A 859 11.51 7.73 32.89
C PHE A 859 10.16 7.05 33.06
N THR A 860 9.11 7.82 33.31
CA THR A 860 7.76 7.29 33.55
C THR A 860 6.72 8.00 32.69
N GLN A 861 5.71 7.27 32.25
CA GLN A 861 4.52 7.80 31.56
C GLN A 861 3.29 6.98 31.94
N GLU A 862 2.14 7.64 32.05
CA GLU A 862 0.85 6.96 32.19
C GLU A 862 0.26 6.64 30.81
N ILE A 863 -0.24 5.42 30.64
CA ILE A 863 -1.09 5.00 29.51
C ILE A 863 -2.48 4.62 30.03
N GLU A 864 -3.50 4.74 29.18
CA GLU A 864 -4.89 4.44 29.55
C GLU A 864 -5.45 3.32 28.68
N LEU A 865 -6.09 2.34 29.33
CA LEU A 865 -6.91 1.32 28.70
C LEU A 865 -8.40 1.65 28.92
N LYS A 866 -9.21 1.47 27.89
CA LYS A 866 -10.67 1.68 27.93
C LYS A 866 -11.39 0.41 27.50
N TYR A 867 -12.57 0.19 28.06
CA TYR A 867 -13.52 -0.76 27.48
C TYR A 867 -14.17 -0.14 26.25
N ASP A 868 -14.61 -1.00 25.33
CA ASP A 868 -15.42 -0.57 24.20
C ASP A 868 -16.78 -0.07 24.69
N GLU A 869 -17.11 1.19 24.36
CA GLU A 869 -18.38 1.82 24.75
C GLU A 869 -19.60 1.13 24.12
N SER A 870 -19.39 0.38 23.02
CA SER A 870 -20.42 -0.43 22.37
C SER A 870 -20.53 -1.86 22.91
N SER A 871 -19.72 -2.21 23.91
CA SER A 871 -19.70 -3.57 24.47
C SER A 871 -21.02 -3.94 25.13
N ILE A 872 -21.41 -5.21 24.97
CA ILE A 872 -22.60 -5.79 25.60
C ILE A 872 -22.36 -6.20 27.07
N HIS A 873 -21.14 -6.08 27.58
CA HIS A 873 -20.76 -6.53 28.92
C HIS A 873 -20.64 -5.37 29.92
N SER A 874 -21.37 -5.47 31.03
CA SER A 874 -21.32 -4.47 32.11
C SER A 874 -20.00 -4.52 32.90
N LEU A 875 -19.72 -3.46 33.66
CA LEU A 875 -18.56 -3.42 34.55
C LEU A 875 -18.60 -4.51 35.63
N GLU A 876 -19.79 -4.86 36.12
CA GLU A 876 -19.99 -5.93 37.10
C GLU A 876 -19.67 -7.30 36.50
N ASP A 877 -20.11 -7.55 35.26
CA ASP A 877 -19.83 -8.80 34.57
C ASP A 877 -18.33 -9.02 34.38
N ARG A 878 -17.61 -7.95 34.04
CA ARG A 878 -16.14 -7.96 33.87
C ARG A 878 -15.42 -8.19 35.19
N LYS A 879 -15.80 -7.47 36.25
CA LYS A 879 -15.24 -7.66 37.59
C LYS A 879 -15.40 -9.11 38.04
N LEU A 880 -16.59 -9.69 37.84
CA LEU A 880 -16.83 -11.09 38.18
C LEU A 880 -15.96 -12.03 37.35
N LYS A 881 -15.81 -11.79 36.05
CA LYS A 881 -14.91 -12.57 35.19
C LYS A 881 -13.46 -12.47 35.63
N ASP A 882 -12.95 -11.29 35.95
CA ASP A 882 -11.58 -11.10 36.39
C ASP A 882 -11.32 -11.72 37.76
N GLU A 883 -12.24 -11.56 38.72
CA GLU A 883 -12.16 -12.21 40.05
C GLU A 883 -12.09 -13.74 39.93
N LYS A 884 -12.96 -14.34 39.10
CA LYS A 884 -13.04 -15.80 38.94
C LYS A 884 -11.95 -16.36 38.04
N GLY A 885 -11.51 -15.60 37.05
CA GLY A 885 -10.31 -15.89 36.27
C GLY A 885 -9.07 -15.95 37.16
N MET A 886 -8.89 -14.99 38.08
CA MET A 886 -7.76 -14.99 39.01
C MET A 886 -7.88 -16.07 40.10
N GLU A 887 -9.09 -16.43 40.54
CA GLU A 887 -9.31 -17.60 41.41
C GLU A 887 -8.82 -18.88 40.73
N LEU A 888 -9.17 -19.09 39.45
CA LEU A 888 -8.71 -20.22 38.64
C LEU A 888 -7.20 -20.17 38.34
N TYR A 889 -6.65 -18.99 38.06
CA TYR A 889 -5.22 -18.77 37.91
C TYR A 889 -4.44 -19.28 39.12
N ASN A 890 -4.86 -18.87 40.31
CA ASN A 890 -4.22 -19.28 41.57
C ASN A 890 -4.39 -20.77 41.83
N MET A 891 -5.53 -21.36 41.47
CA MET A 891 -5.75 -22.81 41.54
C MET A 891 -4.78 -23.56 40.62
N MET A 892 -4.50 -23.05 39.43
CA MET A 892 -3.52 -23.65 38.52
C MET A 892 -2.10 -23.61 39.06
N GLU A 893 -1.64 -22.45 39.54
CA GLU A 893 -0.29 -22.33 40.11
C GLU A 893 -0.12 -23.18 41.38
N SER A 894 -1.16 -23.23 42.21
CA SER A 894 -1.20 -24.10 43.39
C SER A 894 -1.07 -25.58 42.99
N LEU A 895 -1.83 -26.04 42.00
CA LEU A 895 -1.71 -27.41 41.50
C LEU A 895 -0.34 -27.68 40.88
N ALA A 896 0.23 -26.73 40.13
CA ALA A 896 1.58 -26.83 39.58
C ALA A 896 2.61 -27.05 40.68
N TYR A 897 2.51 -26.27 41.76
CA TYR A 897 3.39 -26.42 42.92
C TYR A 897 3.21 -27.78 43.62
N GLU A 898 1.98 -28.26 43.80
CA GLU A 898 1.75 -29.58 44.41
C GLU A 898 2.30 -30.72 43.54
N VAL A 899 2.18 -30.64 42.22
CA VAL A 899 2.76 -31.63 41.30
C VAL A 899 4.29 -31.55 41.28
N ASP A 900 4.88 -30.35 41.33
CA ASP A 900 6.34 -30.20 41.41
C ASP A 900 6.92 -30.82 42.69
N LYS A 901 6.21 -30.74 43.82
CA LYS A 901 6.61 -31.48 45.03
C LYS A 901 6.62 -32.98 44.79
N LEU A 902 5.58 -33.53 44.17
CA LEU A 902 5.49 -34.96 43.85
C LEU A 902 6.61 -35.39 42.88
N ASP A 903 6.87 -34.61 41.85
CA ASP A 903 7.95 -34.87 40.88
C ASP A 903 9.33 -34.89 41.56
N MET A 904 9.59 -33.96 42.48
CA MET A 904 10.86 -33.92 43.23
C MET A 904 10.98 -35.09 44.23
N LEU A 905 9.89 -35.39 44.95
CA LEU A 905 9.83 -36.51 45.89
C LEU A 905 10.06 -37.84 45.16
N GLN A 906 9.37 -38.05 44.04
CA GLN A 906 9.52 -39.26 43.21
C GLN A 906 10.95 -39.37 42.68
N LYS A 907 11.46 -38.31 42.04
CA LYS A 907 12.81 -38.30 41.46
C LYS A 907 13.87 -38.66 42.50
N THR A 908 13.85 -38.00 43.65
CA THR A 908 14.86 -38.25 44.69
C THR A 908 14.70 -39.60 45.36
N ALA A 909 13.47 -40.11 45.53
CA ALA A 909 13.25 -41.47 46.01
C ALA A 909 13.75 -42.52 45.01
N GLU A 910 13.57 -42.31 43.70
CA GLU A 910 14.08 -43.18 42.64
C GLU A 910 15.61 -43.19 42.57
N GLU A 911 16.26 -42.03 42.78
CA GLU A 911 17.72 -41.92 42.87
C GLU A 911 18.29 -42.64 44.10
N ILE A 912 17.56 -42.65 45.22
CA ILE A 912 17.96 -43.33 46.47
C ILE A 912 17.73 -44.84 46.43
N LEU A 913 16.67 -45.30 45.74
CA LEU A 913 16.29 -46.70 45.67
C LEU A 913 17.45 -47.68 45.36
N PRO A 914 18.32 -47.45 44.35
CA PRO A 914 19.46 -48.33 44.05
C PRO A 914 20.60 -48.28 45.09
N LEU A 915 20.62 -47.26 45.97
CA LEU A 915 21.64 -47.10 47.01
C LEU A 915 21.36 -47.97 48.25
N LEU A 916 20.13 -48.50 48.39
CA LEU A 916 19.69 -49.32 49.52
C LEU A 916 20.18 -50.79 49.41
N LYS A 917 21.45 -51.03 49.73
CA LYS A 917 22.07 -52.38 49.71
C LYS A 917 21.67 -53.28 50.89
N ASP A 918 21.27 -52.69 52.02
CA ASP A 918 20.80 -53.43 53.20
C ASP A 918 19.35 -53.88 53.01
N LYS A 919 19.13 -55.20 52.88
CA LYS A 919 17.81 -55.80 52.66
C LYS A 919 16.80 -55.50 53.78
N LYS A 920 17.26 -55.35 55.03
CA LYS A 920 16.40 -55.04 56.18
C LYS A 920 15.97 -53.57 56.13
N LEU A 921 16.90 -52.66 55.88
CA LEU A 921 16.62 -51.22 55.72
C LEU A 921 15.74 -50.96 54.48
N ALA A 922 16.01 -51.62 53.35
CA ALA A 922 15.21 -51.50 52.13
C ALA A 922 13.76 -51.93 52.36
N LYS A 923 13.53 -53.04 53.08
CA LYS A 923 12.20 -53.51 53.46
C LYS A 923 11.50 -52.56 54.44
N GLN A 924 12.26 -51.94 55.34
CA GLN A 924 11.74 -51.00 56.35
C GLN A 924 11.32 -49.66 55.72
N LEU A 925 12.12 -49.10 54.82
CA LEU A 925 11.83 -47.84 54.12
C LEU A 925 10.77 -48.01 53.03
N ASN A 926 10.76 -49.17 52.36
CA ASN A 926 9.82 -49.53 51.29
C ASN A 926 9.60 -48.41 50.26
N LEU A 927 10.68 -47.80 49.78
CA LEU A 927 10.63 -46.65 48.86
C LEU A 927 9.88 -46.98 47.56
N GLN A 928 9.88 -48.24 47.12
CA GLN A 928 9.10 -48.66 45.95
C GLN A 928 7.59 -48.48 46.15
N ALA A 929 7.06 -48.76 47.34
CA ALA A 929 5.66 -48.52 47.66
C ALA A 929 5.35 -47.03 47.78
N TYR A 930 6.29 -46.25 48.32
CA TYR A 930 6.18 -44.80 48.39
C TYR A 930 6.16 -44.13 47.00
N ILE A 931 7.04 -44.56 46.08
CA ILE A 931 7.05 -44.12 44.68
C ILE A 931 5.72 -44.46 44.00
N LYS A 932 5.21 -45.69 44.17
CA LYS A 932 3.90 -46.09 43.61
C LYS A 932 2.74 -45.27 44.19
N GLU A 933 2.79 -44.90 45.47
CA GLU A 933 1.81 -44.02 46.10
C GLU A 933 1.85 -42.61 45.47
N ILE A 934 3.05 -42.07 45.21
CA ILE A 934 3.23 -40.81 44.49
C ILE A 934 2.69 -40.90 43.06
N GLU A 935 3.03 -41.95 42.31
CA GLU A 935 2.58 -42.15 40.92
C GLU A 935 1.05 -42.23 40.84
N ALA A 936 0.42 -42.98 41.75
CA ALA A 936 -1.03 -43.11 41.81
C ALA A 936 -1.71 -41.78 42.19
N LEU A 937 -1.10 -40.97 43.06
CA LEU A 937 -1.63 -39.64 43.36
C LEU A 937 -1.47 -38.72 42.14
N ARG A 938 -0.30 -38.72 41.51
CA ARG A 938 0.03 -37.90 40.34
C ARG A 938 -0.86 -38.21 39.14
N SER A 939 -1.19 -39.47 38.89
CA SER A 939 -2.09 -39.87 37.79
C SER A 939 -3.52 -39.35 37.93
N ASN A 940 -3.93 -38.91 39.12
CA ASN A 940 -5.22 -38.24 39.36
C ASN A 940 -5.12 -36.70 39.24
N LEU A 941 -3.91 -36.14 39.22
CA LEU A 941 -3.67 -34.70 39.11
C LEU A 941 -3.39 -34.26 37.68
N VAL A 942 -2.61 -35.06 36.95
CA VAL A 942 -2.17 -34.78 35.58
C VAL A 942 -2.31 -36.02 34.70
N ILE A 943 -2.51 -35.82 33.41
CA ILE A 943 -2.39 -36.92 32.44
C ILE A 943 -0.94 -37.43 32.41
N THR A 944 -0.76 -38.74 32.56
CA THR A 944 0.56 -39.43 32.54
C THR A 944 0.77 -40.34 31.32
N THR A 945 -0.30 -40.62 30.56
CA THR A 945 -0.32 -41.52 29.40
C THR A 945 -0.86 -40.83 28.15
N GLY A 946 -0.76 -41.46 26.98
CA GLY A 946 -1.27 -40.91 25.72
C GLY A 946 -0.28 -40.00 24.97
N ASP A 947 -0.79 -39.29 23.98
CA ASP A 947 -0.05 -38.33 23.15
C ASP A 947 -0.82 -37.00 22.98
N ASN A 948 -0.24 -36.07 22.22
CA ASN A 948 -0.81 -34.73 21.99
C ASN A 948 -1.78 -34.67 20.79
N TYR A 949 -2.19 -35.81 20.20
CA TYR A 949 -2.93 -35.82 18.95
C TYR A 949 -4.10 -36.81 18.90
N VAL A 950 -3.87 -38.12 19.06
CA VAL A 950 -4.90 -39.18 18.88
C VAL A 950 -5.11 -40.05 20.12
N GLY A 951 -4.07 -40.23 20.94
CA GLY A 951 -4.12 -41.05 22.15
C GLY A 951 -4.72 -40.30 23.34
N ALA A 952 -6.00 -39.96 23.29
CA ALA A 952 -6.68 -39.20 24.33
C ALA A 952 -6.76 -39.99 25.66
N ALA A 953 -6.02 -39.53 26.66
CA ALA A 953 -6.22 -39.94 28.04
C ALA A 953 -7.29 -39.06 28.70
N GLU A 954 -8.05 -39.62 29.65
CA GLU A 954 -9.10 -38.90 30.37
C GLU A 954 -8.55 -37.63 31.07
N PRO A 955 -9.18 -36.45 30.87
CA PRO A 955 -8.78 -35.22 31.54
C PRO A 955 -8.76 -35.36 33.07
N GLN A 956 -7.62 -35.07 33.67
CA GLN A 956 -7.43 -35.07 35.12
C GLN A 956 -7.67 -33.67 35.69
N LEU A 957 -7.30 -33.46 36.95
CA LEU A 957 -7.57 -32.19 37.64
C LEU A 957 -6.92 -30.99 36.92
N ARG A 958 -5.68 -31.13 36.43
CA ARG A 958 -4.97 -30.09 35.68
C ARG A 958 -5.73 -29.67 34.43
N GLU A 959 -6.12 -30.63 33.60
CA GLU A 959 -6.78 -30.34 32.32
C GLU A 959 -8.15 -29.72 32.54
N LYS A 960 -8.88 -30.16 33.57
CA LYS A 960 -10.21 -29.61 33.92
C LYS A 960 -10.13 -28.18 34.44
N ILE A 961 -9.19 -27.89 35.34
CA ILE A 961 -8.97 -26.51 35.83
C ILE A 961 -8.51 -25.62 34.67
N ALA A 962 -7.56 -26.09 33.87
CA ALA A 962 -7.04 -25.31 32.75
C ALA A 962 -8.10 -25.05 31.66
N SER A 963 -8.97 -26.02 31.35
CA SER A 963 -10.09 -25.82 30.41
C SER A 963 -11.01 -24.73 30.91
N LEU A 964 -11.51 -24.85 32.15
CA LEU A 964 -12.41 -23.86 32.74
C LEU A 964 -11.75 -22.48 32.84
N TYR A 965 -10.47 -22.43 33.21
CA TYR A 965 -9.68 -21.21 33.21
C TYR A 965 -9.62 -20.55 31.83
N GLY A 966 -9.27 -21.31 30.79
CA GLY A 966 -9.21 -20.81 29.42
C GLY A 966 -10.57 -20.32 28.92
N GLU A 967 -11.66 -21.01 29.24
CA GLU A 967 -13.03 -20.62 28.89
C GLU A 967 -13.46 -19.31 29.59
N VAL A 968 -13.13 -19.14 30.87
CA VAL A 968 -13.48 -17.94 31.64
C VAL A 968 -12.64 -16.75 31.22
N VAL A 969 -11.33 -16.93 31.06
CA VAL A 969 -10.41 -15.84 30.69
C VAL A 969 -10.53 -15.45 29.22
N GLY A 970 -10.85 -16.41 28.34
CA GLY A 970 -11.00 -16.19 26.91
C GLY A 970 -12.31 -15.47 26.51
N TYR A 971 -13.23 -15.24 27.45
CA TYR A 971 -14.48 -14.53 27.21
C TYR A 971 -14.50 -13.18 27.94
N ALA A 972 -15.06 -12.15 27.29
CA ALA A 972 -15.08 -10.79 27.85
C ALA A 972 -16.17 -10.58 28.93
N GLY A 973 -17.23 -11.40 28.90
CA GLY A 973 -18.37 -11.29 29.82
C GLY A 973 -18.28 -12.20 31.05
N LYS A 974 -19.32 -12.16 31.90
CA LYS A 974 -19.37 -12.97 33.13
C LYS A 974 -19.32 -14.48 32.87
N PRO A 975 -18.72 -15.27 33.79
CA PRO A 975 -18.86 -16.72 33.78
C PRO A 975 -20.32 -17.16 33.90
N SER A 976 -20.68 -18.24 33.22
CA SER A 976 -22.00 -18.86 33.34
C SER A 976 -22.20 -19.52 34.72
N GLY A 977 -23.46 -19.73 35.11
CA GLY A 977 -23.78 -20.47 36.34
C GLY A 977 -23.19 -21.88 36.37
N ALA A 978 -23.11 -22.55 35.22
CA ALA A 978 -22.50 -23.88 35.09
C ALA A 978 -20.98 -23.84 35.33
N GLN A 979 -20.29 -22.85 34.76
CA GLN A 979 -18.86 -22.63 34.99
C GLN A 979 -18.58 -22.33 36.47
N MET A 980 -19.43 -21.52 37.12
CA MET A 980 -19.33 -21.23 38.55
C MET A 980 -19.55 -22.47 39.44
N ALA A 981 -20.51 -23.32 39.10
CA ALA A 981 -20.72 -24.59 39.80
C ALA A 981 -19.51 -25.54 39.62
N ASN A 982 -18.93 -25.58 38.42
CA ASN A 982 -17.75 -26.39 38.13
C ASN A 982 -16.50 -25.88 38.85
N LEU A 983 -16.30 -24.55 38.93
CA LEU A 983 -15.24 -23.91 39.72
C LEU A 983 -15.26 -24.41 41.16
N ASN A 984 -16.43 -24.36 41.82
CA ASN A 984 -16.57 -24.82 43.21
C ASN A 984 -16.23 -26.31 43.37
N LEU A 985 -16.68 -27.16 42.44
CA LEU A 985 -16.33 -28.59 42.43
C LEU A 985 -14.81 -28.80 42.31
N LEU A 986 -14.17 -28.10 41.37
CA LEU A 986 -12.73 -28.23 41.13
C LEU A 986 -11.91 -27.70 42.30
N LYS A 987 -12.37 -26.63 42.97
CA LYS A 987 -11.77 -26.08 44.18
C LYS A 987 -11.78 -27.08 45.34
N THR A 988 -12.90 -27.78 45.55
CA THR A 988 -12.98 -28.87 46.54
C THR A 988 -11.99 -29.98 46.21
N ARG A 989 -11.95 -30.43 44.95
CA ARG A 989 -11.02 -31.48 44.50
C ARG A 989 -9.55 -31.10 44.65
N LEU A 990 -9.20 -29.84 44.37
CA LEU A 990 -7.84 -29.34 44.58
C LEU A 990 -7.46 -29.33 46.06
N THR A 991 -8.39 -28.94 46.93
CA THR A 991 -8.18 -28.95 48.38
C THR A 991 -7.95 -30.37 48.90
N GLU A 992 -8.77 -31.33 48.46
CA GLU A 992 -8.61 -32.76 48.79
C GLU A 992 -7.29 -33.34 48.25
N ALA A 993 -6.90 -32.98 47.03
CA ALA A 993 -5.62 -33.36 46.44
C ALA A 993 -4.44 -32.81 47.27
N GLY A 994 -4.46 -31.52 47.62
CA GLY A 994 -3.43 -30.89 48.44
C GLY A 994 -3.29 -31.54 49.82
N ALA A 995 -4.40 -31.97 50.44
CA ALA A 995 -4.35 -32.73 51.69
C ALA A 995 -3.62 -34.07 51.53
N LYS A 996 -3.86 -34.80 50.43
CA LYS A 996 -3.16 -36.05 50.11
C LYS A 996 -1.67 -35.83 49.84
N VAL A 997 -1.31 -34.78 49.09
CA VAL A 997 0.09 -34.42 48.85
C VAL A 997 0.79 -34.10 50.17
N LYS A 998 0.14 -33.37 51.08
CA LYS A 998 0.68 -33.08 52.42
C LYS A 998 0.97 -34.36 53.21
N THR A 999 0.11 -35.39 53.14
CA THR A 999 0.37 -36.69 53.78
C THR A 999 1.60 -37.38 53.20
N VAL A 1000 1.77 -37.36 51.87
CA VAL A 1000 2.93 -37.94 51.18
C VAL A 1000 4.22 -37.18 51.53
N VAL A 1001 4.15 -35.86 51.65
CA VAL A 1001 5.27 -35.02 52.11
C VAL A 1001 5.64 -35.35 53.56
N GLN A 1002 4.67 -35.46 54.48
CA GLN A 1002 4.92 -35.83 55.88
C GLN A 1002 5.55 -37.22 56.00
N LYS A 1003 5.13 -38.19 55.19
CA LYS A 1003 5.78 -39.51 55.10
C LYS A 1003 7.25 -39.40 54.67
N SER A 1004 7.59 -38.47 53.77
CA SER A 1004 8.99 -38.24 53.38
C SER A 1004 9.86 -37.79 54.56
N ASP A 1005 9.32 -36.98 55.49
CA ASP A 1005 10.05 -36.54 56.68
C ASP A 1005 10.38 -37.73 57.61
N GLU A 1006 9.46 -38.68 57.74
CA GLU A 1006 9.66 -39.91 58.51
C GLU A 1006 10.70 -40.82 57.86
N LEU A 1007 10.63 -40.99 56.54
CA LEU A 1007 11.60 -41.74 55.74
C LEU A 1007 13.00 -41.10 55.85
N ASN A 1008 13.07 -39.77 55.77
CA ASN A 1008 14.32 -39.00 55.87
C ASN A 1008 15.02 -39.18 57.22
N LYS A 1009 14.29 -39.27 58.33
CA LYS A 1009 14.88 -39.57 59.65
C LYS A 1009 15.62 -40.91 59.65
N GLN A 1010 15.14 -41.90 58.89
CA GLN A 1010 15.76 -43.22 58.79
C GLN A 1010 16.91 -43.24 57.77
N LEU A 1011 16.76 -42.57 56.63
CA LEU A 1011 17.81 -42.41 55.61
C LEU A 1011 19.04 -41.69 56.18
N LEU A 1012 18.85 -40.60 56.93
CA LEU A 1012 19.93 -39.85 57.56
C LEU A 1012 20.67 -40.67 58.62
N LYS A 1013 19.96 -41.50 59.40
CA LYS A 1013 20.58 -42.46 60.34
C LYS A 1013 21.47 -43.49 59.62
N ALA A 1014 21.11 -43.85 58.39
CA ALA A 1014 21.88 -44.75 57.55
C ALA A 1014 22.97 -44.05 56.73
N LYS A 1015 23.18 -42.73 56.90
CA LYS A 1015 24.10 -41.89 56.11
C LYS A 1015 23.82 -41.93 54.60
N ILE A 1016 22.55 -42.04 54.22
CA ILE A 1016 22.07 -41.96 52.84
C ILE A 1016 21.42 -40.58 52.65
N ASP A 1017 21.52 -40.03 51.44
CA ASP A 1017 20.93 -38.75 51.08
C ASP A 1017 19.41 -38.73 51.34
N LYS A 1018 18.89 -37.54 51.64
CA LYS A 1018 17.47 -37.32 51.95
C LYS A 1018 16.64 -37.22 50.67
N ILE A 1019 15.38 -37.66 50.74
CA ILE A 1019 14.33 -37.32 49.78
C ILE A 1019 14.06 -35.82 49.89
N ILE A 1020 14.02 -35.12 48.76
CA ILE A 1020 13.90 -33.66 48.71
C ILE A 1020 12.47 -33.30 48.29
N VAL A 1021 11.90 -32.31 48.98
CA VAL A 1021 10.64 -31.66 48.58
C VAL A 1021 10.99 -30.35 47.91
N ALA A 1022 10.38 -30.07 46.75
CA ALA A 1022 10.56 -28.79 46.07
C ALA A 1022 10.17 -27.62 46.99
N THR A 1023 11.02 -26.61 47.10
CA THR A 1023 10.68 -25.37 47.80
C THR A 1023 10.13 -24.33 46.84
N LEU A 1024 9.22 -23.47 47.31
CA LEU A 1024 8.57 -22.43 46.49
C LEU A 1024 9.58 -21.48 45.81
N ASN A 1025 10.81 -21.37 46.34
CA ASN A 1025 11.84 -20.42 45.89
C ASN A 1025 12.87 -21.00 44.91
N GLU A 1026 12.89 -22.30 44.63
CA GLU A 1026 13.94 -22.91 43.78
C GLU A 1026 13.72 -22.72 42.27
N LYS A 1027 12.58 -22.14 41.84
CA LYS A 1027 12.28 -21.78 40.44
C LYS A 1027 11.33 -20.58 40.31
N ALA A 1028 11.59 -19.52 41.07
CA ALA A 1028 10.97 -18.22 40.84
C ALA A 1028 11.54 -17.57 39.57
#